data_AF-A0A2T7QG43-F1
#
_entry.id   AF-A0A2T7QG43-F1
#
_cell.length_a   1.000
_cell.length_b   1.000
_cell.length_c   1.000
_cell.angle_alpha   90.00
_cell.angle_beta   90.00
_cell.angle_gamma   90.00
#
_symmetry.space_group_name_H-M   'P 1'
#
loop_
_entity.id
_entity.type
_entity.pdbx_description
1 polymer ?
#
loop_
_entity_poly.entity_id
_entity_poly.type
_entity_poly.pdbx_seq_one_letter_code
_entity_poly.pdbx_strand_id
1 'polypeptide(L)'
;MKQKGYSLHIGLNAVDPQKYNDWNGQLFGCENDVAIYKTIATQAKFENITTLLTQKATSHNVLAELKKAATDLKEGDMLLISYSGHGGTVADENGDEDDLQDETWCLYDRQLIDDELFEAFKDFKAGVRILMFSDSCHSGTVSRFVPGSNKALAEQMRAEQEIENTYTRLGYRSRLVPKEIQPKINAAQEKVLQPIKERPPVFKKDINASVMLFAACQDNESARELGENGVFSATLKKIIKAGLFDEVSDYKSLYKKILSVIPKVQKPNLFVYGKSQGAFNAYPPFSIDGKAKVKISFTSSATGKKKVKKTPAADALLIDTGKKFLTGRSKGKSRSAEIQVLQTERAAIKTSEHPWDKAYETYFNRKKSKQPVVFVEPDIKSVFIREPEIKISRDSTNNYLANWPKPQPSPNEFIWHLDDEHSQLRKASDEVQQKLKRDKRSSETIRIGHVDTGYLPGHPSIPRNLLKDMGVSFWKDEFGINKGIDQLNTGTIAEQDGHGTATLALLAGNTIAAADAYAGYSGDVGAISFAEVIPIRICDTVFNAFNANDVARGIEYAVENGCEVVTMSMAGYPTREVAKAVNMAYEKGVVVVTAAGNNFVKGLGKLSPKAVLYPARFDRVIAATGACYDHMPYDVDAPRDVMKARSEGGEFMQGSWGPQSAMNKAIAAYTPNVPWASYDKPYTFSKAGGGTSSATPQVVATAALWLLYHRDELSGFTGKNAWKKVEAVRKAMYATANKAYPYYKKYYGNGIIRAFDALNYIDLNDLAPSREARVFFFGIIPFIGTWIRSKEKGRAAVSAQQDSTLNEMISLELMQVVYQDESLMDYAEVIEFEDADGGAFLQDKAAREKFFNKIKASPYASEFLKSVLVTDAPEKRIRAKAKPKSKTKAAIKKKRGD
;
A
#
# COMPACT_ATOMS: atom_id res chain seq x y z
N MET A 1 -40.89 34.77 -1.01
CA MET A 1 -40.14 34.83 0.27
C MET A 1 -38.88 34.00 0.13
N LYS A 2 -37.78 34.34 0.82
CA LYS A 2 -36.54 33.54 0.82
C LYS A 2 -36.82 32.21 1.54
N GLN A 3 -36.58 31.08 0.87
CA GLN A 3 -36.69 29.75 1.47
C GLN A 3 -35.54 29.54 2.47
N LYS A 4 -35.84 28.92 3.60
CA LYS A 4 -34.91 28.64 4.70
C LYS A 4 -34.41 27.20 4.65
N GLY A 5 -33.17 26.99 5.10
CA GLY A 5 -32.61 25.66 5.32
C GLY A 5 -32.10 25.50 6.74
N TYR A 6 -32.60 24.53 7.50
CA TYR A 6 -32.07 24.13 8.82
C TYR A 6 -31.39 22.76 8.72
N SER A 7 -30.40 22.47 9.56
CA SER A 7 -29.77 21.16 9.58
C SER A 7 -29.43 20.67 10.98
N LEU A 8 -29.66 19.38 11.22
CA LEU A 8 -29.39 18.69 12.47
C LEU A 8 -28.44 17.51 12.21
N HIS A 9 -27.24 17.55 12.78
CA HIS A 9 -26.24 16.51 12.60
C HIS A 9 -25.91 15.83 13.92
N ILE A 10 -26.17 14.53 13.98
CA ILE A 10 -26.13 13.70 15.18
C ILE A 10 -25.03 12.64 14.98
N GLY A 11 -24.07 12.58 15.90
CA GLY A 11 -22.93 11.66 15.81
C GLY A 11 -22.57 11.09 17.18
N LEU A 12 -22.64 9.77 17.34
CA LEU A 12 -22.34 9.11 18.61
C LEU A 12 -21.18 8.13 18.44
N ASN A 13 -20.04 8.44 19.07
CA ASN A 13 -18.91 7.51 19.18
C ASN A 13 -19.02 6.60 20.42
N ALA A 14 -20.00 6.85 21.29
CA ALA A 14 -20.30 6.05 22.47
C ALA A 14 -21.73 6.36 22.95
N VAL A 15 -22.27 5.49 23.80
CA VAL A 15 -23.51 5.69 24.56
C VAL A 15 -23.23 5.67 26.07
N ASP A 16 -24.19 6.05 26.91
CA ASP A 16 -24.04 5.95 28.36
C ASP A 16 -24.13 4.48 28.82
N PRO A 17 -23.02 3.84 29.26
CA PRO A 17 -23.05 2.43 29.66
C PRO A 17 -24.03 2.18 30.82
N GLN A 18 -24.32 3.16 31.68
CA GLN A 18 -25.29 3.01 32.77
C GLN A 18 -26.72 2.86 32.25
N LYS A 19 -27.02 3.41 31.07
CA LYS A 19 -28.32 3.30 30.40
C LYS A 19 -28.41 2.11 29.45
N TYR A 20 -27.26 1.55 29.08
CA TYR A 20 -27.12 0.51 28.07
C TYR A 20 -26.57 -0.81 28.63
N ASN A 21 -26.84 -1.09 29.92
CA ASN A 21 -26.45 -2.35 30.58
C ASN A 21 -24.94 -2.66 30.44
N ASP A 22 -24.11 -1.70 30.85
CA ASP A 22 -22.65 -1.68 30.78
C ASP A 22 -22.04 -1.69 29.36
N TRP A 23 -22.87 -1.64 28.32
CA TRP A 23 -22.41 -1.51 26.95
C TRP A 23 -22.14 -0.04 26.61
N ASN A 24 -20.89 0.30 26.29
CA ASN A 24 -20.49 1.67 25.97
C ASN A 24 -20.67 2.05 24.49
N GLY A 25 -21.07 1.12 23.62
CA GLY A 25 -21.34 1.37 22.20
C GLY A 25 -20.19 2.03 21.44
N GLN A 26 -18.95 1.65 21.76
CA GLN A 26 -17.77 2.35 21.23
C GLN A 26 -17.68 2.28 19.69
N LEU A 27 -17.77 3.44 19.05
CA LEU A 27 -17.49 3.72 17.65
C LEU A 27 -16.38 4.80 17.55
N PHE A 28 -15.87 5.08 16.36
CA PHE A 28 -14.79 6.06 16.15
C PHE A 28 -15.03 7.05 14.99
N GLY A 29 -15.97 6.75 14.08
CA GLY A 29 -16.20 7.53 12.87
C GLY A 29 -17.40 8.49 12.91
N CYS A 30 -18.32 8.35 13.86
CA CYS A 30 -19.62 9.03 13.84
C CYS A 30 -19.52 10.55 14.03
N GLU A 31 -18.67 11.03 14.95
CA GLU A 31 -18.47 12.48 15.11
C GLU A 31 -17.75 13.10 13.89
N ASN A 32 -16.89 12.33 13.22
CA ASN A 32 -16.24 12.78 11.99
C ASN A 32 -17.22 12.82 10.81
N ASP A 33 -18.24 11.97 10.80
CA ASP A 33 -19.32 12.00 9.81
C ASP A 33 -20.15 13.28 9.97
N VAL A 34 -20.44 13.70 11.19
CA VAL A 34 -21.09 15.00 11.47
C VAL A 34 -20.31 16.16 10.85
N ALA A 35 -18.97 16.13 10.88
CA ALA A 35 -18.17 17.17 10.24
C ALA A 35 -18.34 17.22 8.71
N ILE A 36 -18.60 16.08 8.06
CA ILE A 36 -18.87 16.00 6.61
C ILE A 36 -20.19 16.70 6.30
N TYR A 37 -21.27 16.31 6.97
CA TYR A 37 -22.60 16.86 6.71
C TYR A 37 -22.73 18.33 7.14
N LYS A 38 -22.08 18.72 8.24
CA LYS A 38 -21.97 20.13 8.65
C LYS A 38 -21.32 20.99 7.56
N THR A 39 -20.25 20.48 6.94
CA THR A 39 -19.57 21.20 5.85
C THR A 39 -20.48 21.33 4.64
N ILE A 40 -21.21 20.27 4.28
CA ILE A 40 -22.20 20.27 3.21
C ILE A 40 -23.27 21.34 3.49
N ALA A 41 -23.88 21.31 4.68
CA ALA A 41 -24.92 22.27 5.08
C ALA A 41 -24.40 23.72 5.03
N THR A 42 -23.19 23.96 5.53
CA THR A 42 -22.56 25.29 5.53
C THR A 42 -22.37 25.81 4.11
N GLN A 43 -21.88 24.97 3.19
CA GLN A 43 -21.64 25.38 1.79
C GLN A 43 -22.95 25.51 1.01
N ALA A 44 -23.95 24.71 1.35
CA ALA A 44 -25.32 24.81 0.86
C ALA A 44 -26.13 25.96 1.48
N LYS A 45 -25.52 26.79 2.35
CA LYS A 45 -26.11 27.99 2.95
C LYS A 45 -27.33 27.72 3.85
N PHE A 46 -27.32 26.60 4.56
CA PHE A 46 -28.23 26.37 5.67
C PHE A 46 -27.95 27.39 6.80
N GLU A 47 -28.99 27.95 7.39
CA GLU A 47 -28.89 29.09 8.32
C GLU A 47 -28.83 28.63 9.80
N ASN A 48 -29.54 27.54 10.15
CA ASN A 48 -29.51 26.95 11.50
C ASN A 48 -28.89 25.55 11.48
N ILE A 49 -27.57 25.49 11.69
CA ILE A 49 -26.79 24.24 11.68
C ILE A 49 -26.52 23.79 13.12
N THR A 50 -27.28 22.81 13.59
CA THR A 50 -27.12 22.20 14.92
C THR A 50 -26.30 20.92 14.84
N THR A 51 -25.37 20.73 15.78
CA THR A 51 -24.58 19.49 15.94
C THR A 51 -24.73 18.92 17.35
N LEU A 52 -25.12 17.65 17.46
CA LEU A 52 -25.22 16.92 18.72
C LEU A 52 -24.24 15.75 18.67
N LEU A 53 -23.21 15.78 19.52
CA LEU A 53 -22.14 14.79 19.56
C LEU A 53 -22.19 13.99 20.86
N THR A 54 -22.09 12.67 20.76
CA THR A 54 -22.01 11.69 21.87
C THR A 54 -22.88 12.13 23.06
N GLN A 55 -22.32 12.64 24.15
CA GLN A 55 -23.04 13.02 25.37
C GLN A 55 -24.19 14.03 25.16
N LYS A 56 -24.13 14.86 24.12
CA LYS A 56 -25.18 15.84 23.80
C LYS A 56 -26.27 15.28 22.90
N ALA A 57 -26.02 14.16 22.24
CA ALA A 57 -26.98 13.48 21.36
C ALA A 57 -27.93 12.62 22.19
N THR A 58 -28.73 13.26 23.05
CA THR A 58 -29.79 12.61 23.84
C THR A 58 -31.12 12.69 23.11
N SER A 59 -32.04 11.77 23.42
CA SER A 59 -33.40 11.73 22.90
C SER A 59 -34.13 13.06 23.11
N HIS A 60 -33.96 13.66 24.30
CA HIS A 60 -34.50 14.96 24.61
C HIS A 60 -33.99 16.07 23.68
N ASN A 61 -32.67 16.15 23.47
CA ASN A 61 -32.07 17.20 22.66
C ASN A 61 -32.40 17.03 21.17
N VAL A 62 -32.41 15.79 20.67
CA VAL A 62 -32.77 15.48 19.28
C VAL A 62 -34.22 15.88 19.01
N LEU A 63 -35.17 15.43 19.84
CA LEU A 63 -36.59 15.74 19.68
C LEU A 63 -36.88 17.25 19.86
N ALA A 64 -36.17 17.93 20.77
CA ALA A 64 -36.31 19.37 20.95
C ALA A 64 -35.90 20.16 19.69
N GLU A 65 -34.80 19.78 19.04
CA GLU A 65 -34.35 20.44 17.79
C GLU A 65 -35.30 20.14 16.62
N LEU A 66 -35.84 18.92 16.53
CA LEU A 66 -36.87 18.58 15.52
C LEU A 66 -38.14 19.41 15.73
N LYS A 67 -38.64 19.52 16.96
CA LYS A 67 -39.82 20.34 17.29
C LYS A 67 -39.61 21.82 16.96
N LYS A 68 -38.42 22.36 17.25
CA LYS A 68 -38.05 23.73 16.88
C LYS A 68 -38.07 23.92 15.37
N ALA A 69 -37.49 23.00 14.61
CA ALA A 69 -37.51 23.05 13.15
C ALA A 69 -38.95 22.94 12.58
N ALA A 70 -39.78 22.05 13.15
CA ALA A 70 -41.18 21.89 12.73
C ALA A 70 -42.01 23.18 12.92
N THR A 71 -41.75 23.89 14.02
CA THR A 71 -42.43 25.16 14.33
C THR A 71 -42.07 26.27 13.33
N ASP A 72 -40.79 26.34 12.95
CA ASP A 72 -40.23 27.45 12.17
C ASP A 72 -40.35 27.27 10.66
N LEU A 73 -40.13 26.05 10.16
CA LEU A 73 -40.07 25.77 8.73
C LEU A 73 -41.47 25.72 8.11
N LYS A 74 -41.57 26.26 6.90
CA LYS A 74 -42.83 26.32 6.13
C LYS A 74 -42.62 25.82 4.70
N GLU A 75 -43.68 25.82 3.91
CA GLU A 75 -43.66 25.42 2.52
C GLU A 75 -42.46 25.99 1.74
N GLY A 76 -41.73 25.10 1.05
CA GLY A 76 -40.52 25.43 0.29
C GLY A 76 -39.21 25.34 1.08
N ASP A 77 -39.28 25.40 2.41
CA ASP A 77 -38.11 25.28 3.28
C ASP A 77 -37.59 23.84 3.34
N MET A 78 -36.37 23.66 3.86
CA MET A 78 -35.68 22.38 3.91
C MET A 78 -35.04 22.11 5.28
N LEU A 79 -35.18 20.87 5.76
CA LEU A 79 -34.44 20.31 6.89
C LEU A 79 -33.46 19.25 6.39
N LEU A 80 -32.18 19.35 6.74
CA LEU A 80 -31.17 18.32 6.50
C LEU A 80 -30.81 17.63 7.81
N ILE A 81 -31.07 16.32 7.91
CA ILE A 81 -30.73 15.49 9.06
C ILE A 81 -29.59 14.55 8.66
N SER A 82 -28.57 14.42 9.51
CA SER A 82 -27.64 13.29 9.41
C SER A 82 -27.52 12.59 10.75
N TYR A 83 -27.69 11.28 10.77
CA TYR A 83 -27.45 10.44 11.92
C TYR A 83 -26.28 9.50 11.66
N SER A 84 -25.38 9.37 12.63
CA SER A 84 -24.28 8.41 12.62
C SER A 84 -24.12 7.86 14.03
N GLY A 85 -24.34 6.58 14.20
CA GLY A 85 -24.37 5.93 15.51
C GLY A 85 -24.84 4.49 15.37
N HIS A 86 -25.10 3.84 16.50
CA HIS A 86 -25.64 2.49 16.50
C HIS A 86 -27.15 2.48 16.22
N GLY A 87 -27.63 1.53 15.42
CA GLY A 87 -29.05 1.22 15.32
C GLY A 87 -29.37 -0.07 16.07
N GLY A 88 -30.51 -0.06 16.76
CA GLY A 88 -31.04 -1.20 17.49
C GLY A 88 -32.47 -1.51 17.07
N THR A 89 -33.11 -2.42 17.80
CA THR A 89 -34.53 -2.77 17.64
C THR A 89 -35.22 -2.98 18.98
N VAL A 90 -36.51 -2.66 19.05
CA VAL A 90 -37.40 -3.00 20.17
C VAL A 90 -38.58 -3.83 19.65
N ALA A 91 -39.33 -4.50 20.54
CA ALA A 91 -40.52 -5.22 20.11
C ALA A 91 -41.63 -4.22 19.76
N ASP A 92 -42.29 -4.42 18.62
CA ASP A 92 -43.48 -3.66 18.24
C ASP A 92 -44.70 -4.22 19.00
N GLU A 93 -45.44 -3.34 19.68
CA GLU A 93 -46.65 -3.66 20.43
C GLU A 93 -47.92 -2.99 19.87
N ASN A 94 -47.79 -2.14 18.87
CA ASN A 94 -48.91 -1.46 18.23
C ASN A 94 -49.28 -2.11 16.86
N GLY A 95 -48.40 -2.96 16.33
CA GLY A 95 -48.62 -3.84 15.20
C GLY A 95 -48.59 -3.13 13.85
N ASP A 96 -47.82 -2.05 13.71
CA ASP A 96 -47.68 -1.32 12.46
C ASP A 96 -46.54 -1.83 11.57
N GLU A 97 -45.65 -2.69 12.08
CA GLU A 97 -44.57 -3.32 11.33
C GLU A 97 -44.82 -4.82 11.05
N ASP A 98 -44.54 -5.26 9.82
CA ASP A 98 -44.80 -6.64 9.36
C ASP A 98 -43.96 -7.69 10.11
N ASP A 99 -42.90 -7.28 10.80
CA ASP A 99 -41.98 -8.16 11.53
C ASP A 99 -42.00 -8.07 13.05
N LEU A 100 -42.94 -7.29 13.60
CA LEU A 100 -43.15 -7.10 15.03
C LEU A 100 -41.92 -6.50 15.77
N GLN A 101 -41.10 -5.69 15.11
CA GLN A 101 -39.99 -4.98 15.73
C GLN A 101 -39.80 -3.55 15.22
N ASP A 102 -39.84 -2.55 16.11
CA ASP A 102 -39.49 -1.18 15.74
C ASP A 102 -37.97 -0.97 15.60
N GLU A 103 -37.56 -0.26 14.56
CA GLU A 103 -36.19 0.22 14.38
C GLU A 103 -35.85 1.40 15.31
N THR A 104 -34.65 1.42 15.91
CA THR A 104 -34.26 2.50 16.83
C THR A 104 -32.90 3.12 16.53
N TRP A 105 -32.77 4.42 16.80
CA TRP A 105 -31.47 5.08 16.93
C TRP A 105 -30.97 4.99 18.37
N CYS A 106 -29.79 4.42 18.59
CA CYS A 106 -29.17 4.45 19.91
C CYS A 106 -28.59 5.84 20.16
N LEU A 107 -29.33 6.66 20.91
CA LEU A 107 -28.87 7.94 21.40
C LEU A 107 -28.11 7.76 22.73
N TYR A 108 -27.52 8.83 23.25
CA TYR A 108 -26.64 8.69 24.41
C TYR A 108 -27.37 8.20 25.67
N ASP A 109 -28.64 8.60 25.83
CA ASP A 109 -29.47 8.36 27.00
C ASP A 109 -30.43 7.15 26.87
N ARG A 110 -30.89 6.82 25.66
CA ARG A 110 -31.76 5.66 25.36
C ARG A 110 -31.91 5.42 23.86
N GLN A 111 -32.50 4.27 23.51
CA GLN A 111 -33.00 4.03 22.15
C GLN A 111 -34.15 4.99 21.83
N LEU A 112 -34.06 5.70 20.70
CA LEU A 112 -35.14 6.51 20.12
C LEU A 112 -35.85 5.67 19.06
N ILE A 113 -37.13 5.41 19.28
CA ILE A 113 -37.95 4.60 18.38
C ILE A 113 -38.28 5.43 17.14
N ASP A 114 -38.27 4.83 15.95
CA ASP A 114 -38.58 5.50 14.69
C ASP A 114 -39.98 6.11 14.66
N ASP A 115 -40.93 5.52 15.39
CA ASP A 115 -42.27 6.06 15.63
C ASP A 115 -42.23 7.47 16.27
N GLU A 116 -41.27 7.72 17.17
CA GLU A 116 -41.05 9.05 17.73
C GLU A 116 -40.50 10.04 16.68
N LEU A 117 -39.71 9.55 15.70
CA LEU A 117 -39.28 10.37 14.57
C LEU A 117 -40.45 10.66 13.63
N PHE A 118 -41.35 9.71 13.39
CA PHE A 118 -42.55 9.93 12.58
C PHE A 118 -43.51 10.90 13.25
N GLU A 119 -43.70 10.80 14.56
CA GLU A 119 -44.44 11.75 15.37
C GLU A 119 -43.83 13.16 15.25
N ALA A 120 -42.51 13.29 15.38
CA ALA A 120 -41.83 14.57 15.17
C ALA A 120 -41.95 15.11 13.73
N PHE A 121 -41.96 14.25 12.72
CA PHE A 121 -42.10 14.65 11.31
C PHE A 121 -43.54 15.06 10.94
N LYS A 122 -44.55 14.52 11.64
CA LYS A 122 -45.97 14.87 11.45
C LYS A 122 -46.24 16.35 11.67
N ASP A 123 -45.51 16.98 12.59
CA ASP A 123 -45.66 18.40 12.96
C ASP A 123 -45.12 19.38 11.89
N PHE A 124 -44.34 18.90 10.91
CA PHE A 124 -43.85 19.76 9.83
C PHE A 124 -44.97 20.09 8.84
N LYS A 125 -44.97 21.33 8.34
CA LYS A 125 -45.98 21.81 7.38
C LYS A 125 -45.84 21.13 6.02
N ALA A 126 -46.95 21.06 5.28
CA ALA A 126 -46.94 20.60 3.90
C ALA A 126 -45.96 21.43 3.04
N GLY A 127 -45.24 20.75 2.15
CA GLY A 127 -44.23 21.36 1.27
C GLY A 127 -42.88 21.66 1.93
N VAL A 128 -42.69 21.34 3.21
CA VAL A 128 -41.33 21.25 3.80
C VAL A 128 -40.64 19.98 3.28
N ARG A 129 -39.35 20.10 2.92
CA ARG A 129 -38.51 18.97 2.49
C ARG A 129 -37.58 18.52 3.62
N ILE A 130 -37.67 17.28 4.05
CA ILE A 130 -36.77 16.67 5.05
C ILE A 130 -35.85 15.68 4.35
N LEU A 131 -34.57 16.03 4.22
CA LEU A 131 -33.54 15.15 3.66
C LEU A 131 -32.75 14.51 4.81
N MET A 132 -32.71 13.20 4.87
CA MET A 132 -32.06 12.45 5.93
C MET A 132 -30.97 11.53 5.38
N PHE A 133 -29.80 11.56 6.01
CA PHE A 133 -28.73 10.58 5.83
C PHE A 133 -28.59 9.78 7.12
N SER A 134 -28.97 8.51 7.11
CA SER A 134 -28.82 7.61 8.25
C SER A 134 -27.65 6.66 8.01
N ASP A 135 -26.50 6.96 8.59
CA ASP A 135 -25.29 6.12 8.57
C ASP A 135 -25.27 5.20 9.80
N SER A 136 -26.29 4.34 9.86
CA SER A 136 -26.63 3.39 10.93
C SER A 136 -27.38 2.19 10.32
N CYS A 137 -27.52 1.07 11.04
CA CYS A 137 -28.35 -0.08 10.62
C CYS A 137 -29.10 -0.74 11.76
N HIS A 138 -30.15 -1.46 11.39
CA HIS A 138 -31.09 -2.17 12.26
C HIS A 138 -31.08 -3.67 11.92
N SER A 139 -31.54 -4.53 12.83
CA SER A 139 -31.41 -5.99 12.68
C SER A 139 -32.64 -6.62 11.99
N GLY A 140 -32.76 -6.49 10.67
CA GLY A 140 -33.90 -7.03 9.90
C GLY A 140 -33.85 -8.53 9.55
N THR A 141 -33.07 -9.38 10.24
CA THR A 141 -32.84 -10.79 9.81
C THR A 141 -33.61 -11.87 10.59
N VAL A 142 -34.25 -11.57 11.72
CA VAL A 142 -35.00 -12.60 12.48
C VAL A 142 -36.38 -12.89 11.88
N SER A 143 -36.91 -11.99 11.04
CA SER A 143 -38.32 -11.95 10.68
C SER A 143 -38.77 -12.79 9.49
N ARG A 144 -37.86 -13.53 8.85
CA ARG A 144 -38.24 -14.45 7.76
C ARG A 144 -37.88 -15.88 8.09
N PHE A 145 -38.47 -16.38 9.16
CA PHE A 145 -38.46 -17.80 9.50
C PHE A 145 -39.61 -18.54 8.83
N VAL A 146 -39.30 -19.58 8.04
CA VAL A 146 -40.24 -20.64 7.71
C VAL A 146 -40.04 -21.76 8.76
N PRO A 147 -41.07 -22.17 9.53
CA PRO A 147 -40.90 -23.18 10.56
C PRO A 147 -40.47 -24.54 10.01
N GLY A 148 -39.24 -24.97 10.32
CA GLY A 148 -38.75 -26.29 9.94
C GLY A 148 -37.24 -26.50 10.16
N SER A 149 -36.86 -26.93 11.37
CA SER A 149 -35.53 -27.36 11.84
C SER A 149 -34.58 -26.30 12.42
N ASN A 150 -34.26 -26.46 13.71
CA ASN A 150 -33.27 -25.67 14.48
C ASN A 150 -31.85 -25.69 13.89
N LYS A 151 -31.56 -26.60 12.96
CA LYS A 151 -30.22 -26.77 12.38
C LYS A 151 -29.91 -25.71 11.33
N ALA A 152 -30.86 -25.40 10.45
CA ALA A 152 -30.70 -24.37 9.42
C ALA A 152 -30.54 -22.97 10.02
N LEU A 153 -31.29 -22.66 11.09
CA LEU A 153 -31.15 -21.41 11.82
C LEU A 153 -29.77 -21.29 12.49
N ALA A 154 -29.30 -22.36 13.14
CA ALA A 154 -27.97 -22.36 13.76
C ALA A 154 -26.83 -22.25 12.72
N GLU A 155 -27.00 -22.83 11.54
CA GLU A 155 -26.05 -22.71 10.42
C GLU A 155 -26.05 -21.29 9.84
N GLN A 156 -27.22 -20.68 9.63
CA GLN A 156 -27.33 -19.29 9.17
C GLN A 156 -26.76 -18.29 10.18
N MET A 157 -27.09 -18.43 11.47
CA MET A 157 -26.54 -17.58 12.53
C MET A 157 -25.01 -17.70 12.64
N ARG A 158 -24.46 -18.91 12.46
CA ARG A 158 -23.01 -19.12 12.40
C ARG A 158 -22.40 -18.43 11.19
N ALA A 159 -23.01 -18.54 10.01
CA ALA A 159 -22.54 -17.89 8.80
C ALA A 159 -22.56 -16.36 8.91
N GLU A 160 -23.63 -15.78 9.46
CA GLU A 160 -23.73 -14.33 9.70
C GLU A 160 -22.69 -13.85 10.73
N GLN A 161 -22.51 -14.59 11.83
CA GLN A 161 -21.49 -14.28 12.83
C GLN A 161 -20.08 -14.38 12.24
N GLU A 162 -19.83 -15.36 11.38
CA GLU A 162 -18.55 -15.53 10.70
C GLU A 162 -18.27 -14.39 9.71
N ILE A 163 -19.30 -13.91 8.99
CA ILE A 163 -19.23 -12.73 8.13
C ILE A 163 -18.94 -11.48 8.96
N GLU A 164 -19.63 -11.27 10.08
CA GLU A 164 -19.42 -10.10 10.96
C GLU A 164 -18.04 -10.13 11.63
N ASN A 165 -17.58 -11.31 12.07
CA ASN A 165 -16.21 -11.52 12.55
C ASN A 165 -15.19 -11.24 11.44
N THR A 166 -15.52 -11.55 10.19
CA THR A 166 -14.65 -11.26 9.03
C THR A 166 -14.52 -9.75 8.81
N TYR A 167 -15.63 -9.01 8.82
CA TYR A 167 -15.60 -7.56 8.72
C TYR A 167 -14.87 -6.91 9.91
N THR A 168 -15.12 -7.37 11.13
CA THR A 168 -14.40 -6.93 12.34
C THR A 168 -12.89 -7.10 12.20
N ARG A 169 -12.45 -8.27 11.73
CA ARG A 169 -11.02 -8.53 11.47
C ARG A 169 -10.45 -7.64 10.37
N LEU A 170 -11.24 -7.19 9.40
CA LEU A 170 -10.84 -6.26 8.33
C LEU A 170 -10.80 -4.78 8.81
N GLY A 171 -11.02 -4.54 10.10
CA GLY A 171 -11.02 -3.20 10.69
C GLY A 171 -12.33 -2.44 10.46
N TYR A 172 -13.34 -3.09 9.87
CA TYR A 172 -14.69 -2.54 9.86
C TYR A 172 -15.32 -2.75 11.22
N ARG A 173 -16.02 -1.74 11.74
CA ARG A 173 -16.86 -1.90 12.91
C ARG A 173 -18.31 -1.71 12.53
N SER A 174 -19.17 -2.66 12.88
CA SER A 174 -20.60 -2.54 12.64
C SER A 174 -21.21 -1.45 13.51
N ARG A 175 -22.15 -0.72 12.90
CA ARG A 175 -23.04 0.24 13.54
C ARG A 175 -24.37 -0.41 13.92
N LEU A 176 -24.45 -1.73 13.93
CA LEU A 176 -25.56 -2.47 14.51
C LEU A 176 -25.28 -2.73 16.00
N VAL A 177 -26.28 -2.66 16.86
CA VAL A 177 -26.17 -3.18 18.23
C VAL A 177 -25.90 -4.70 18.16
N PRO A 178 -24.91 -5.24 18.89
CA PRO A 178 -24.65 -6.69 18.89
C PRO A 178 -25.89 -7.49 19.30
N LYS A 179 -26.20 -8.56 18.55
CA LYS A 179 -27.42 -9.38 18.74
C LYS A 179 -27.53 -9.94 20.17
N GLU A 180 -26.40 -10.20 20.83
CA GLU A 180 -26.34 -10.74 22.21
C GLU A 180 -26.58 -9.67 23.28
N ILE A 181 -26.44 -8.39 22.91
CA ILE A 181 -26.57 -7.24 23.80
C ILE A 181 -27.95 -6.59 23.66
N GLN A 182 -28.54 -6.60 22.45
CA GLN A 182 -29.85 -5.99 22.16
C GLN A 182 -30.95 -6.38 23.19
N PRO A 183 -31.19 -7.66 23.51
CA PRO A 183 -32.24 -8.02 24.49
C PRO A 183 -31.97 -7.47 25.90
N LYS A 184 -30.69 -7.33 26.28
CA LYS A 184 -30.29 -6.79 27.58
C LYS A 184 -30.52 -5.28 27.66
N ILE A 185 -30.24 -4.57 26.57
CA ILE A 185 -30.55 -3.15 26.45
C ILE A 185 -32.06 -2.94 26.53
N ASN A 186 -32.83 -3.73 25.77
CA ASN A 186 -34.30 -3.63 25.77
C ASN A 186 -34.86 -3.84 27.18
N ALA A 187 -34.45 -4.92 27.87
CA ALA A 187 -34.88 -5.18 29.24
C ALA A 187 -34.50 -4.05 30.22
N ALA A 188 -33.31 -3.45 30.07
CA ALA A 188 -32.87 -2.34 30.91
C ALA A 188 -33.64 -1.03 30.65
N GLN A 189 -34.16 -0.85 29.43
CA GLN A 189 -34.87 0.35 29.01
C GLN A 189 -36.39 0.18 28.95
N GLU A 190 -36.92 -1.02 29.20
CA GLU A 190 -38.34 -1.36 29.07
C GLU A 190 -39.26 -0.37 29.78
N LYS A 191 -38.96 -0.03 31.04
CA LYS A 191 -39.76 0.91 31.83
C LYS A 191 -39.88 2.31 31.19
N VAL A 192 -38.87 2.72 30.42
CA VAL A 192 -38.83 4.02 29.74
C VAL A 192 -39.48 3.93 28.35
N LEU A 193 -39.31 2.81 27.65
CA LEU A 193 -39.77 2.63 26.27
C LEU A 193 -41.22 2.12 26.18
N GLN A 194 -41.71 1.38 27.18
CA GLN A 194 -43.08 0.85 27.21
C GLN A 194 -44.18 1.90 26.93
N PRO A 195 -44.23 3.05 27.63
CA PRO A 195 -45.26 4.06 27.34
C PRO A 195 -45.09 4.76 25.98
N ILE A 196 -43.98 4.52 25.28
CA ILE A 196 -43.72 5.01 23.93
C ILE A 196 -44.21 3.99 22.90
N LYS A 197 -43.90 2.70 23.10
CA LYS A 197 -44.37 1.57 22.28
C LYS A 197 -45.91 1.46 22.23
N GLU A 198 -46.59 1.82 23.31
CA GLU A 198 -48.06 1.78 23.40
C GLU A 198 -48.75 2.97 22.70
N ARG A 199 -48.00 3.93 22.14
CA ARG A 199 -48.60 5.09 21.45
C ARG A 199 -49.23 4.64 20.12
N PRO A 200 -50.28 5.36 19.65
CA PRO A 200 -50.82 5.10 18.33
C PRO A 200 -49.75 5.35 17.24
N PRO A 201 -49.57 4.41 16.30
CA PRO A 201 -48.52 4.50 15.28
C PRO A 201 -48.76 5.69 14.34
N VAL A 202 -47.67 6.30 13.88
CA VAL A 202 -47.72 7.38 12.88
C VAL A 202 -47.25 6.86 11.53
N PHE A 203 -48.20 6.51 10.67
CA PHE A 203 -47.86 5.98 9.36
C PHE A 203 -47.14 7.02 8.48
N LYS A 204 -46.15 6.54 7.72
CA LYS A 204 -45.37 7.33 6.74
C LYS A 204 -46.22 8.15 5.75
N LYS A 205 -47.47 7.74 5.48
CA LYS A 205 -48.46 8.44 4.63
C LYS A 205 -49.08 9.69 5.28
N ASP A 206 -49.11 9.75 6.61
CA ASP A 206 -49.76 10.81 7.38
C ASP A 206 -48.84 12.02 7.63
N ILE A 207 -47.56 11.86 7.34
CA ILE A 207 -46.56 12.93 7.40
C ILE A 207 -46.82 13.97 6.30
N ASN A 208 -47.05 15.21 6.71
CA ASN A 208 -47.37 16.32 5.79
C ASN A 208 -46.16 16.78 4.96
N ALA A 209 -44.96 16.74 5.55
CA ALA A 209 -43.72 17.05 4.86
C ALA A 209 -43.35 15.97 3.83
N SER A 210 -42.38 16.27 2.97
CA SER A 210 -41.78 15.30 2.06
C SER A 210 -40.47 14.81 2.66
N VAL A 211 -40.33 13.51 2.88
CA VAL A 211 -39.11 12.93 3.48
C VAL A 211 -38.36 12.11 2.45
N MET A 212 -37.06 12.35 2.33
CA MET A 212 -36.14 11.55 1.54
C MET A 212 -35.03 11.01 2.45
N LEU A 213 -34.94 9.70 2.58
CA LEU A 213 -33.98 9.02 3.44
C LEU A 213 -32.97 8.25 2.59
N PHE A 214 -31.70 8.61 2.73
CA PHE A 214 -30.57 7.77 2.35
C PHE A 214 -30.12 6.93 3.56
N ALA A 215 -30.45 5.65 3.55
CA ALA A 215 -29.99 4.68 4.54
C ALA A 215 -28.66 4.06 4.09
N ALA A 216 -27.73 3.82 5.01
CA ALA A 216 -26.38 3.33 4.68
C ALA A 216 -26.32 1.84 4.28
N CYS A 217 -27.35 1.06 4.60
CA CYS A 217 -27.48 -0.36 4.25
C CYS A 217 -28.91 -0.70 3.82
N GLN A 218 -29.10 -1.93 3.31
CA GLN A 218 -30.41 -2.57 3.22
C GLN A 218 -30.79 -3.18 4.58
N ASP A 219 -32.07 -3.48 4.78
CA ASP A 219 -32.62 -4.05 6.03
C ASP A 219 -31.94 -5.39 6.43
N ASN A 220 -31.39 -6.12 5.44
CA ASN A 220 -30.67 -7.37 5.65
C ASN A 220 -29.13 -7.21 5.69
N GLU A 221 -28.63 -5.99 5.80
CA GLU A 221 -27.20 -5.68 5.82
C GLU A 221 -26.81 -4.83 7.05
N SER A 222 -25.54 -4.45 7.16
CA SER A 222 -25.06 -3.61 8.27
C SER A 222 -24.14 -2.50 7.78
N ALA A 223 -24.32 -1.32 8.37
CA ALA A 223 -23.56 -0.12 8.13
C ALA A 223 -22.31 -0.22 8.98
N ARG A 224 -21.22 0.27 8.41
CA ARG A 224 -19.89 0.03 8.96
C ARG A 224 -19.10 1.31 8.98
N GLU A 225 -18.15 1.37 9.88
CA GLU A 225 -17.10 2.39 9.87
C GLU A 225 -15.73 1.77 9.63
N LEU A 226 -14.89 2.49 8.88
CA LEU A 226 -13.52 2.12 8.58
C LEU A 226 -12.64 3.37 8.57
N GLY A 227 -11.51 3.32 9.26
CA GLY A 227 -10.59 4.46 9.36
C GLY A 227 -11.17 5.57 10.25
N GLU A 228 -11.46 6.74 9.66
CA GLU A 228 -11.95 7.91 10.43
C GLU A 228 -13.46 8.16 10.28
N ASN A 229 -14.20 7.41 9.44
CA ASN A 229 -15.58 7.76 9.06
C ASN A 229 -16.44 6.49 8.83
N GLY A 230 -17.77 6.67 8.82
CA GLY A 230 -18.71 5.68 8.29
C GLY A 230 -18.46 5.46 6.80
N VAL A 231 -18.59 4.22 6.32
CA VAL A 231 -18.31 3.86 4.92
C VAL A 231 -19.21 4.64 3.97
N PHE A 232 -20.47 4.86 4.34
CA PHE A 232 -21.43 5.63 3.56
C PHE A 232 -21.05 7.11 3.52
N SER A 233 -20.81 7.73 4.68
CA SER A 233 -20.40 9.13 4.79
C SER A 233 -19.04 9.42 4.13
N ALA A 234 -18.06 8.52 4.29
CA ALA A 234 -16.76 8.58 3.62
C ALA A 234 -16.91 8.50 2.09
N THR A 235 -17.84 7.69 1.59
CA THR A 235 -18.13 7.57 0.16
C THR A 235 -18.69 8.88 -0.40
N LEU A 236 -19.65 9.50 0.29
CA LEU A 236 -20.18 10.81 -0.11
C LEU A 236 -19.07 11.88 -0.16
N LYS A 237 -18.21 11.93 0.86
CA LYS A 237 -17.04 12.81 0.90
C LYS A 237 -16.08 12.55 -0.25
N LYS A 238 -15.84 11.28 -0.60
CA LYS A 238 -14.96 10.87 -1.71
C LYS A 238 -15.52 11.32 -3.07
N ILE A 239 -16.82 11.13 -3.31
CA ILE A 239 -17.50 11.59 -4.53
C ILE A 239 -17.33 13.10 -4.71
N ILE A 240 -17.51 13.87 -3.64
CA ILE A 240 -17.35 15.33 -3.66
C ILE A 240 -15.88 15.71 -3.88
N LYS A 241 -14.93 15.09 -3.16
CA LYS A 241 -13.49 15.39 -3.31
C LYS A 241 -12.95 15.07 -4.70
N ALA A 242 -13.45 14.02 -5.33
CA ALA A 242 -13.03 13.60 -6.67
C ALA A 242 -13.66 14.44 -7.80
N GLY A 243 -14.48 15.45 -7.47
CA GLY A 243 -15.22 16.24 -8.46
C GLY A 243 -16.41 15.50 -9.08
N LEU A 244 -16.65 14.24 -8.71
CA LEU A 244 -17.74 13.42 -9.28
C LEU A 244 -19.12 13.92 -8.87
N PHE A 245 -19.23 14.72 -7.81
CA PHE A 245 -20.47 15.39 -7.43
C PHE A 245 -20.89 16.43 -8.48
N ASP A 246 -19.97 16.98 -9.27
CA ASP A 246 -20.28 17.95 -10.33
C ASP A 246 -21.07 17.32 -11.50
N GLU A 247 -21.08 15.99 -11.61
CA GLU A 247 -21.89 15.22 -12.57
C GLU A 247 -23.32 14.94 -12.08
N VAL A 248 -23.61 15.14 -10.79
CA VAL A 248 -24.90 14.80 -10.16
C VAL A 248 -25.96 15.88 -10.45
N SER A 249 -27.04 15.54 -11.15
CA SER A 249 -28.14 16.46 -11.48
C SER A 249 -29.23 16.51 -10.41
N ASP A 250 -29.50 15.37 -9.78
CA ASP A 250 -30.64 15.11 -8.90
C ASP A 250 -30.30 14.02 -7.86
N TYR A 251 -31.17 13.79 -6.87
CA TYR A 251 -30.92 12.80 -5.81
C TYR A 251 -30.86 11.36 -6.32
N LYS A 252 -31.52 11.02 -7.43
CA LYS A 252 -31.46 9.68 -8.03
C LYS A 252 -30.09 9.43 -8.66
N SER A 253 -29.53 10.42 -9.34
CA SER A 253 -28.17 10.39 -9.86
C SER A 253 -27.12 10.40 -8.74
N LEU A 254 -27.38 11.10 -7.62
CA LEU A 254 -26.54 11.03 -6.43
C LEU A 254 -26.51 9.61 -5.86
N TYR A 255 -27.67 9.00 -5.70
CA TYR A 255 -27.80 7.63 -5.23
C TYR A 255 -27.06 6.64 -6.15
N LYS A 256 -27.26 6.72 -7.47
CA LYS A 256 -26.50 5.91 -8.44
C LYS A 256 -24.99 6.11 -8.33
N LYS A 257 -24.54 7.34 -8.13
CA LYS A 257 -23.11 7.66 -7.96
C LYS A 257 -22.55 7.10 -6.66
N ILE A 258 -23.34 7.11 -5.57
CA ILE A 258 -23.00 6.43 -4.32
C ILE A 258 -22.84 4.93 -4.57
N LEU A 259 -23.81 4.28 -5.21
CA LEU A 259 -23.76 2.85 -5.52
C LEU A 259 -22.56 2.47 -6.40
N SER A 260 -22.09 3.37 -7.28
CA SER A 260 -20.93 3.09 -8.13
C SER A 260 -19.58 3.24 -7.43
N VAL A 261 -19.54 3.86 -6.25
CA VAL A 261 -18.29 4.16 -5.51
C VAL A 261 -18.20 3.41 -4.19
N ILE A 262 -19.34 3.14 -3.53
CA ILE A 262 -19.35 2.51 -2.21
C ILE A 262 -18.78 1.09 -2.27
N PRO A 263 -17.92 0.67 -1.32
CA PRO A 263 -17.44 -0.70 -1.26
C PRO A 263 -18.60 -1.70 -1.07
N LYS A 264 -18.48 -2.90 -1.65
CA LYS A 264 -19.51 -3.95 -1.61
C LYS A 264 -19.80 -4.54 -0.21
N VAL A 265 -19.18 -4.00 0.84
CA VAL A 265 -19.39 -4.42 2.23
C VAL A 265 -20.72 -3.92 2.82
N GLN A 266 -21.35 -2.95 2.16
CA GLN A 266 -22.69 -2.44 2.46
C GLN A 266 -23.31 -1.81 1.20
N LYS A 267 -24.63 -1.87 1.09
CA LYS A 267 -25.42 -1.34 -0.02
C LYS A 267 -26.47 -0.35 0.49
N PRO A 268 -26.27 0.95 0.28
CA PRO A 268 -27.21 1.99 0.70
C PRO A 268 -28.59 1.80 0.08
N ASN A 269 -29.61 2.31 0.76
CA ASN A 269 -30.98 2.36 0.25
C ASN A 269 -31.48 3.80 0.17
N LEU A 270 -32.49 4.04 -0.67
CA LEU A 270 -33.13 5.34 -0.85
C LEU A 270 -34.65 5.21 -0.72
N PHE A 271 -35.20 5.81 0.31
CA PHE A 271 -36.64 5.85 0.58
C PHE A 271 -37.21 7.26 0.40
N VAL A 272 -38.45 7.34 -0.06
CA VAL A 272 -39.18 8.60 -0.18
C VAL A 272 -40.62 8.40 0.30
N TYR A 273 -41.09 9.24 1.22
CA TYR A 273 -42.44 9.14 1.79
C TYR A 273 -42.99 10.52 2.22
N GLY A 274 -44.22 10.53 2.76
CA GLY A 274 -45.00 11.74 3.05
C GLY A 274 -45.86 12.21 1.88
N LYS A 275 -46.61 13.30 2.07
CA LYS A 275 -47.67 13.74 1.13
C LYS A 275 -47.18 14.26 -0.24
N SER A 276 -45.92 14.67 -0.38
CA SER A 276 -45.39 15.24 -1.65
C SER A 276 -44.05 14.63 -2.07
N GLN A 277 -44.04 13.32 -2.33
CA GLN A 277 -42.83 12.55 -2.67
C GLN A 277 -42.04 13.09 -3.88
N GLY A 278 -42.70 13.83 -4.78
CA GLY A 278 -42.06 14.49 -5.93
C GLY A 278 -41.32 15.80 -5.60
N ALA A 279 -41.47 16.36 -4.40
CA ALA A 279 -40.96 17.69 -4.06
C ALA A 279 -39.43 17.82 -4.21
N PHE A 280 -38.68 16.72 -4.00
CA PHE A 280 -37.22 16.72 -4.18
C PHE A 280 -36.78 16.71 -5.65
N ASN A 281 -37.60 16.21 -6.57
CA ASN A 281 -37.24 16.11 -7.99
C ASN A 281 -37.14 17.48 -8.67
N ALA A 282 -37.75 18.51 -8.07
CA ALA A 282 -37.69 19.88 -8.56
C ALA A 282 -36.39 20.62 -8.17
N TYR A 283 -35.52 20.02 -7.36
CA TYR A 283 -34.36 20.70 -6.77
C TYR A 283 -33.08 19.87 -6.94
N PRO A 284 -31.94 20.49 -7.32
CA PRO A 284 -30.63 19.83 -7.25
C PRO A 284 -30.29 19.40 -5.82
N PRO A 285 -29.41 18.39 -5.61
CA PRO A 285 -29.05 17.95 -4.28
C PRO A 285 -28.49 19.07 -3.40
N PHE A 286 -28.97 19.10 -2.15
CA PHE A 286 -28.70 20.11 -1.13
C PHE A 286 -29.16 21.55 -1.45
N SER A 287 -29.83 21.79 -2.58
CA SER A 287 -30.32 23.11 -2.95
C SER A 287 -31.59 23.48 -2.16
N ILE A 288 -31.51 24.57 -1.40
CA ILE A 288 -32.67 25.12 -0.67
C ILE A 288 -33.61 25.83 -1.64
N ASP A 289 -33.10 26.62 -2.58
CA ASP A 289 -33.96 27.47 -3.43
C ASP A 289 -34.28 26.92 -4.83
N GLY A 290 -33.62 25.82 -5.22
CA GLY A 290 -33.84 25.13 -6.49
C GLY A 290 -33.27 25.84 -7.70
N LYS A 291 -32.64 27.01 -7.53
CA LYS A 291 -32.20 27.86 -8.64
C LYS A 291 -30.82 27.49 -9.16
N ALA A 292 -29.92 27.05 -8.28
CA ALA A 292 -28.57 26.67 -8.64
C ALA A 292 -28.12 25.38 -7.95
N LYS A 293 -27.30 24.61 -8.66
CA LYS A 293 -26.58 23.47 -8.10
C LYS A 293 -25.59 23.97 -7.03
N VAL A 294 -25.63 23.36 -5.85
CA VAL A 294 -24.71 23.70 -4.76
C VAL A 294 -23.30 23.23 -5.13
N LYS A 295 -22.34 24.15 -5.11
CA LYS A 295 -20.92 23.80 -5.20
C LYS A 295 -20.44 23.39 -3.82
N ILE A 296 -20.15 22.10 -3.66
CA ILE A 296 -19.61 21.54 -2.44
C ILE A 296 -18.17 21.14 -2.72
N SER A 297 -17.26 21.56 -1.86
CA SER A 297 -15.85 21.19 -1.92
C SER A 297 -15.34 20.94 -0.51
N PHE A 298 -14.69 19.79 -0.31
CA PHE A 298 -13.89 19.60 0.89
C PHE A 298 -12.50 20.16 0.60
N THR A 299 -12.35 21.48 0.68
CA THR A 299 -11.03 22.11 0.71
C THR A 299 -10.28 21.58 1.93
N SER A 300 -8.96 21.39 1.82
CA SER A 300 -8.15 21.20 3.03
C SER A 300 -8.12 22.55 3.76
N SER A 301 -9.16 22.87 4.52
CA SER A 301 -9.12 24.02 5.40
C SER A 301 -8.02 23.79 6.42
N ALA A 302 -6.97 24.59 6.29
CA ALA A 302 -5.98 24.82 7.31
C ALA A 302 -6.64 25.56 8.47
N THR A 303 -7.43 24.85 9.29
CA THR A 303 -7.87 25.34 10.60
C THR A 303 -7.90 24.19 11.60
N GLY A 304 -6.92 24.18 12.49
CA GLY A 304 -7.09 23.66 13.84
C GLY A 304 -7.34 22.16 14.03
N LYS A 305 -6.95 21.26 13.13
CA LYS A 305 -6.53 19.94 13.61
C LYS A 305 -5.30 20.20 14.48
N LYS A 306 -5.23 19.65 15.70
CA LYS A 306 -3.93 19.17 16.18
C LYS A 306 -3.47 18.21 15.09
N LYS A 307 -2.66 18.73 14.16
CA LYS A 307 -2.01 17.96 13.12
C LYS A 307 -1.29 16.86 13.87
N VAL A 308 -1.75 15.62 13.78
CA VAL A 308 -0.76 14.56 13.65
C VAL A 308 -0.13 14.87 12.31
N LYS A 309 1.00 15.59 12.36
CA LYS A 309 1.88 15.83 11.23
C LYS A 309 2.19 14.43 10.68
N LYS A 310 1.59 14.03 9.56
CA LYS A 310 2.12 12.95 8.71
C LYS A 310 3.36 13.53 8.00
N THR A 311 4.39 13.80 8.80
CA THR A 311 5.74 14.14 8.34
C THR A 311 6.49 12.81 8.23
N PRO A 312 7.43 12.63 7.29
CA PRO A 312 8.25 11.43 7.26
C PRO A 312 8.84 11.20 8.66
N ALA A 313 8.71 9.99 9.19
CA ALA A 313 9.34 9.63 10.45
C ALA A 313 10.77 9.18 10.17
N ALA A 314 11.75 9.90 10.69
CA ALA A 314 13.14 9.51 10.71
C ALA A 314 13.75 9.93 12.05
N ASP A 315 14.47 9.01 12.69
CA ASP A 315 15.08 9.25 14.00
C ASP A 315 16.53 9.75 13.85
N ALA A 316 17.10 9.65 12.63
CA ALA A 316 18.47 10.03 12.33
C ALA A 316 18.63 10.55 10.89
N LEU A 317 19.70 11.30 10.66
CA LEU A 317 20.28 11.60 9.35
C LEU A 317 21.45 10.66 9.10
N LEU A 318 21.60 10.23 7.85
CA LEU A 318 22.80 9.59 7.31
C LEU A 318 23.65 10.67 6.64
N ILE A 319 24.90 10.80 7.06
CA ILE A 319 25.84 11.80 6.57
C ILE A 319 26.98 11.07 5.85
N ASP A 320 26.97 11.12 4.52
CA ASP A 320 28.04 10.53 3.73
C ASP A 320 29.21 11.50 3.57
N THR A 321 30.30 11.19 4.27
CA THR A 321 31.57 11.92 4.22
C THR A 321 32.56 11.34 3.22
N GLY A 322 32.18 10.29 2.48
CA GLY A 322 33.09 9.47 1.68
C GLY A 322 33.98 8.53 2.51
N LYS A 323 33.84 8.56 3.86
CA LYS A 323 34.48 7.63 4.77
C LYS A 323 33.41 6.82 5.51
N LYS A 324 33.65 5.52 5.67
CA LYS A 324 32.88 4.66 6.55
C LYS A 324 33.72 4.27 7.77
N PHE A 325 33.08 4.08 8.90
CA PHE A 325 33.72 3.73 10.16
C PHE A 325 33.50 2.25 10.45
N LEU A 326 34.57 1.55 10.85
CA LEU A 326 34.43 0.20 11.38
C LEU A 326 33.83 0.30 12.79
N THR A 327 32.67 -0.30 12.99
CA THR A 327 32.09 -0.47 14.32
C THR A 327 32.06 -1.94 14.69
N GLY A 328 32.67 -2.28 15.84
CA GLY A 328 32.51 -3.56 16.52
C GLY A 328 31.86 -3.33 17.89
N ARG A 329 30.84 -4.11 18.24
CA ARG A 329 30.39 -4.22 19.63
C ARG A 329 30.10 -5.69 19.94
N SER A 330 31.07 -6.35 20.56
CA SER A 330 30.78 -7.45 21.46
C SER A 330 30.59 -6.87 22.87
N LYS A 331 29.38 -6.92 23.41
CA LYS A 331 29.18 -6.92 24.86
C LYS A 331 28.83 -8.34 25.30
N GLY A 332 29.80 -9.25 25.16
CA GLY A 332 29.71 -10.61 25.69
C GLY A 332 31.08 -11.07 26.19
N LYS A 333 31.14 -11.69 27.37
CA LYS A 333 32.37 -12.17 28.06
C LYS A 333 33.09 -13.34 27.35
N SER A 334 32.82 -13.60 26.07
CA SER A 334 33.44 -14.68 25.29
C SER A 334 34.10 -14.11 24.03
N ARG A 335 35.35 -14.52 23.76
CA ARG A 335 36.17 -14.17 22.58
C ARG A 335 35.60 -14.79 21.29
N SER A 336 34.39 -14.44 20.88
CA SER A 336 33.91 -14.69 19.52
C SER A 336 34.39 -13.56 18.60
N ALA A 337 34.84 -13.90 17.39
CA ALA A 337 35.42 -12.99 16.39
C ALA A 337 34.65 -11.66 16.29
N GLU A 338 35.39 -10.55 16.31
CA GLU A 338 34.81 -9.21 16.26
C GLU A 338 34.22 -8.97 14.86
N ILE A 339 32.90 -9.04 14.74
CA ILE A 339 32.21 -8.72 13.48
C ILE A 339 32.33 -7.22 13.24
N GLN A 340 33.10 -6.83 12.23
CA GLN A 340 33.25 -5.44 11.82
C GLN A 340 32.28 -5.12 10.69
N VAL A 341 31.56 -4.00 10.80
CA VAL A 341 30.69 -3.48 9.74
C VAL A 341 31.00 -2.02 9.51
N LEU A 342 31.02 -1.63 8.24
CA LEU A 342 31.16 -0.25 7.82
C LEU A 342 29.87 0.54 8.10
N GLN A 343 29.97 1.62 8.88
CA GLN A 343 28.87 2.55 9.15
C GLN A 343 29.08 3.93 8.54
N THR A 344 28.00 4.47 8.01
CA THR A 344 27.87 5.88 7.63
C THR A 344 27.61 6.73 8.88
N GLU A 345 28.14 7.95 8.91
CA GLU A 345 27.98 8.86 10.07
C GLU A 345 26.49 9.13 10.32
N ARG A 346 26.04 9.03 11.58
CA ARG A 346 24.65 9.26 11.97
C ARG A 346 24.51 10.47 12.89
N ALA A 347 23.50 11.29 12.66
CA ALA A 347 23.12 12.40 13.54
C ALA A 347 21.65 12.30 13.93
N ALA A 348 21.34 12.44 15.22
CA ALA A 348 19.96 12.34 15.70
C ALA A 348 19.09 13.52 15.22
N ILE A 349 17.83 13.23 14.91
CA ILE A 349 16.82 14.24 14.54
C ILE A 349 15.83 14.41 15.71
N LYS A 350 15.41 15.66 15.97
CA LYS A 350 14.32 15.89 16.93
C LYS A 350 12.98 15.58 16.26
N THR A 351 12.11 14.84 16.94
CA THR A 351 10.82 14.35 16.43
C THR A 351 9.85 15.43 15.94
N SER A 352 10.08 16.71 16.24
CA SER A 352 9.25 17.85 15.79
C SER A 352 9.68 18.46 14.45
N GLU A 353 10.89 18.15 13.95
CA GLU A 353 11.48 18.67 12.72
C GLU A 353 11.09 17.83 11.49
N HIS A 354 11.04 18.43 10.30
CA HIS A 354 10.88 17.68 9.05
C HIS A 354 12.24 17.07 8.66
N PRO A 355 12.37 15.75 8.43
CA PRO A 355 13.69 15.14 8.26
C PRO A 355 14.50 15.69 7.09
N TRP A 356 13.85 15.91 5.94
CA TRP A 356 14.51 16.51 4.78
C TRP A 356 14.93 17.97 4.99
N ASP A 357 14.11 18.81 5.64
CA ASP A 357 14.54 20.18 5.99
C ASP A 357 15.78 20.13 6.90
N LYS A 358 15.85 19.16 7.82
CA LYS A 358 17.03 18.96 8.67
C LYS A 358 18.26 18.50 7.90
N ALA A 359 18.07 17.65 6.89
CA ALA A 359 19.14 17.22 6.00
C ALA A 359 19.75 18.41 5.24
N TYR A 360 18.92 19.28 4.65
CA TYR A 360 19.39 20.50 3.99
C TYR A 360 20.05 21.48 4.95
N GLU A 361 19.50 21.69 6.14
CA GLU A 361 20.11 22.54 7.17
C GLU A 361 21.54 22.05 7.50
N THR A 362 21.69 20.74 7.70
CA THR A 362 22.98 20.09 7.99
C THR A 362 23.96 20.28 6.83
N TYR A 363 23.52 20.06 5.59
CA TYR A 363 24.29 20.28 4.38
C TYR A 363 24.80 21.73 4.28
N PHE A 364 23.91 22.73 4.40
CA PHE A 364 24.29 24.14 4.30
C PHE A 364 25.19 24.60 5.45
N ASN A 365 24.99 24.09 6.66
CA ASN A 365 25.83 24.42 7.82
C ASN A 365 27.27 23.90 7.62
N ARG A 366 27.44 22.66 7.15
CA ARG A 366 28.78 22.11 6.83
C ARG A 366 29.46 22.87 5.71
N LYS A 367 28.72 23.21 4.64
CA LYS A 367 29.22 24.03 3.53
C LYS A 367 29.69 25.41 4.00
N LYS A 368 28.90 26.08 4.86
CA LYS A 368 29.26 27.38 5.46
C LYS A 368 30.53 27.29 6.31
N SER A 369 30.67 26.21 7.08
CA SER A 369 31.85 25.95 7.92
C SER A 369 33.06 25.44 7.15
N LYS A 370 33.03 25.41 5.81
CA LYS A 370 34.09 24.89 4.93
C LYS A 370 34.54 23.45 5.28
N GLN A 371 33.64 22.67 5.86
CA GLN A 371 33.86 21.24 6.02
C GLN A 371 33.77 20.56 4.64
N PRO A 372 34.36 19.36 4.44
CA PRO A 372 34.24 18.61 3.20
C PRO A 372 32.78 18.50 2.77
N VAL A 373 32.51 18.62 1.46
CA VAL A 373 31.14 18.50 0.92
C VAL A 373 30.62 17.11 1.25
N VAL A 374 29.49 17.05 1.95
CA VAL A 374 28.83 15.80 2.36
C VAL A 374 27.48 15.69 1.67
N PHE A 375 27.06 14.47 1.36
CA PHE A 375 25.66 14.19 1.06
C PHE A 375 24.94 13.85 2.35
N VAL A 376 23.71 14.32 2.50
CA VAL A 376 22.91 14.07 3.70
C VAL A 376 21.53 13.57 3.28
N GLU A 377 21.12 12.42 3.78
CA GLU A 377 19.74 11.92 3.63
C GLU A 377 19.14 11.58 5.00
N PRO A 378 17.82 11.72 5.19
CA PRO A 378 17.17 11.19 6.36
C PRO A 378 17.06 9.66 6.31
N ASP A 379 17.22 9.04 7.46
CA ASP A 379 17.16 7.59 7.68
C ASP A 379 15.69 7.13 7.75
N ILE A 380 14.97 7.31 6.64
CA ILE A 380 13.52 7.08 6.53
C ILE A 380 13.25 5.59 6.40
N LYS A 381 12.31 5.10 7.21
CA LYS A 381 11.80 3.73 7.07
C LYS A 381 10.89 3.62 5.86
N SER A 382 11.09 2.58 5.05
CA SER A 382 10.22 2.27 3.92
C SER A 382 8.91 1.69 4.44
N VAL A 383 7.85 2.51 4.47
CA VAL A 383 6.50 2.09 4.86
C VAL A 383 5.69 1.94 3.57
N PHE A 384 5.77 0.80 2.88
CA PHE A 384 4.72 0.56 1.89
C PHE A 384 3.38 0.45 2.62
N ILE A 385 2.34 0.99 1.99
CA ILE A 385 0.98 0.90 2.49
C ILE A 385 0.74 -0.56 2.77
N ARG A 386 0.52 -0.86 4.07
CA ARG A 386 0.28 -2.19 4.63
C ARG A 386 -0.16 -3.11 3.51
N GLU A 387 0.72 -4.03 3.08
CA GLU A 387 0.21 -5.25 2.49
C GLU A 387 -0.89 -5.68 3.49
N PRO A 388 -2.15 -5.80 3.08
CA PRO A 388 -3.17 -6.27 4.00
C PRO A 388 -2.67 -7.61 4.54
N GLU A 389 -2.87 -7.88 5.83
CA GLU A 389 -2.65 -9.24 6.35
C GLU A 389 -3.40 -10.18 5.41
N ILE A 390 -2.66 -10.93 4.59
CA ILE A 390 -3.26 -11.96 3.76
C ILE A 390 -3.72 -12.98 4.78
N LYS A 391 -4.99 -12.85 5.15
CA LYS A 391 -5.68 -13.85 5.92
C LYS A 391 -5.84 -15.01 4.97
N ILE A 392 -4.89 -15.93 5.02
CA ILE A 392 -5.26 -17.32 4.99
C ILE A 392 -6.35 -17.41 6.07
N SER A 393 -7.62 -17.50 5.66
CA SER A 393 -8.56 -18.19 6.52
C SER A 393 -7.82 -19.46 6.87
N ARG A 394 -7.67 -19.77 8.17
CA ARG A 394 -7.24 -21.08 8.63
C ARG A 394 -8.30 -22.11 8.21
N ASP A 395 -8.60 -22.13 6.92
CA ASP A 395 -9.27 -23.17 6.22
C ASP A 395 -8.29 -24.32 6.38
N SER A 396 -8.74 -25.31 7.12
CA SER A 396 -8.03 -26.51 7.51
C SER A 396 -7.65 -27.39 6.30
N THR A 397 -7.53 -26.80 5.10
CA THR A 397 -7.48 -27.45 3.80
C THR A 397 -6.12 -27.35 3.10
N ASN A 398 -5.19 -26.49 3.54
CA ASN A 398 -3.86 -26.27 2.93
C ASN A 398 -3.91 -26.29 1.39
N ASN A 399 -4.67 -25.35 0.81
CA ASN A 399 -5.01 -25.35 -0.61
C ASN A 399 -4.28 -24.25 -1.41
N TYR A 400 -4.20 -24.42 -2.73
CA TYR A 400 -3.66 -23.43 -3.65
C TYR A 400 -4.50 -22.14 -3.67
N LEU A 401 -3.88 -21.02 -4.01
CA LEU A 401 -4.59 -19.77 -4.29
C LEU A 401 -5.53 -19.99 -5.47
N ALA A 402 -6.84 -20.06 -5.19
CA ALA A 402 -7.86 -20.44 -6.16
C ALA A 402 -7.94 -19.52 -7.39
N ASN A 403 -7.43 -18.30 -7.27
CA ASN A 403 -7.46 -17.27 -8.31
C ASN A 403 -6.30 -17.36 -9.31
N TRP A 404 -5.31 -18.21 -9.05
CA TRP A 404 -4.15 -18.38 -9.90
C TRP A 404 -4.07 -19.81 -10.42
N PRO A 405 -3.53 -20.02 -11.64
CA PRO A 405 -3.29 -21.37 -12.14
C PRO A 405 -2.45 -22.18 -11.15
N LYS A 406 -2.75 -23.47 -11.09
CA LYS A 406 -2.13 -24.39 -10.13
C LYS A 406 -1.66 -25.66 -10.85
N PRO A 407 -0.61 -26.32 -10.32
CA PRO A 407 -0.19 -27.61 -10.85
C PRO A 407 -1.30 -28.64 -10.73
N GLN A 408 -1.28 -29.61 -11.66
CA GLN A 408 -2.13 -30.78 -11.56
C GLN A 408 -1.55 -31.76 -10.52
N PRO A 409 -2.38 -32.55 -9.83
CA PRO A 409 -1.91 -33.55 -8.87
C PRO A 409 -0.89 -34.50 -9.50
N SER A 410 0.31 -34.57 -8.93
CA SER A 410 1.39 -35.46 -9.36
C SER A 410 2.41 -35.67 -8.24
N PRO A 411 3.29 -36.69 -8.31
CA PRO A 411 4.37 -36.86 -7.33
C PRO A 411 5.34 -35.66 -7.26
N ASN A 412 5.44 -34.90 -8.35
CA ASN A 412 6.26 -33.70 -8.45
C ASN A 412 5.46 -32.41 -8.16
N GLU A 413 4.20 -32.50 -7.73
CA GLU A 413 3.34 -31.35 -7.41
C GLU A 413 4.01 -30.40 -6.41
N PHE A 414 4.81 -30.92 -5.48
CA PHE A 414 5.55 -30.08 -4.54
C PHE A 414 6.63 -29.25 -5.23
N ILE A 415 7.41 -29.84 -6.13
CA ILE A 415 8.55 -29.18 -6.78
C ILE A 415 8.29 -28.78 -8.24
N TRP A 416 7.03 -28.59 -8.64
CA TRP A 416 6.66 -28.31 -10.04
C TRP A 416 7.49 -27.17 -10.66
N HIS A 417 7.74 -26.11 -9.88
CA HIS A 417 8.48 -24.94 -10.34
C HIS A 417 9.94 -25.26 -10.70
N LEU A 418 10.51 -26.38 -10.23
CA LEU A 418 11.88 -26.81 -10.49
C LEU A 418 12.03 -27.75 -11.69
N ASP A 419 10.93 -28.23 -12.27
CA ASP A 419 10.94 -29.24 -13.34
C ASP A 419 11.42 -28.71 -14.71
N ASP A 420 11.53 -29.61 -15.68
CA ASP A 420 12.05 -29.35 -17.02
C ASP A 420 11.12 -28.50 -17.91
N GLU A 421 9.81 -28.51 -17.66
CA GLU A 421 8.82 -27.69 -18.38
C GLU A 421 8.81 -26.25 -17.85
N HIS A 422 9.24 -26.07 -16.59
CA HIS A 422 9.30 -24.79 -15.92
C HIS A 422 10.74 -24.24 -15.88
N SER A 423 11.30 -24.06 -14.68
CA SER A 423 12.58 -23.35 -14.51
C SER A 423 13.81 -24.19 -14.86
N GLN A 424 13.69 -25.51 -14.96
CA GLN A 424 14.80 -26.47 -15.09
C GLN A 424 15.82 -26.42 -13.94
N LEU A 425 15.49 -25.82 -12.80
CA LEU A 425 16.42 -25.66 -11.69
C LEU A 425 16.88 -26.99 -11.11
N ARG A 426 16.00 -28.00 -11.04
CA ARG A 426 16.38 -29.34 -10.57
C ARG A 426 17.49 -29.93 -11.44
N LYS A 427 17.28 -29.92 -12.75
CA LYS A 427 18.23 -30.44 -13.74
C LYS A 427 19.58 -29.70 -13.71
N ALA A 428 19.55 -28.37 -13.59
CA ALA A 428 20.77 -27.56 -13.46
C ALA A 428 21.52 -27.88 -12.16
N SER A 429 20.80 -28.00 -11.04
CA SER A 429 21.35 -28.37 -9.73
C SER A 429 22.04 -29.74 -9.79
N ASP A 430 21.39 -30.73 -10.40
CA ASP A 430 21.91 -32.09 -10.53
C ASP A 430 23.17 -32.14 -11.40
N GLU A 431 23.21 -31.40 -12.51
CA GLU A 431 24.40 -31.33 -13.39
C GLU A 431 25.59 -30.67 -12.68
N VAL A 432 25.36 -29.58 -11.94
CA VAL A 432 26.41 -28.94 -11.13
C VAL A 432 26.94 -29.90 -10.08
N GLN A 433 26.08 -30.60 -9.33
CA GLN A 433 26.53 -31.59 -8.36
C GLN A 433 27.31 -32.74 -9.00
N GLN A 434 26.90 -33.20 -10.19
CA GLN A 434 27.64 -34.21 -10.94
C GLN A 434 29.01 -33.69 -11.36
N LYS A 435 29.13 -32.45 -11.87
CA LYS A 435 30.42 -31.82 -12.17
C LYS A 435 31.31 -31.79 -10.93
N LEU A 436 30.81 -31.29 -9.80
CA LEU A 436 31.58 -31.22 -8.54
C LEU A 436 32.04 -32.60 -8.05
N LYS A 437 31.25 -33.67 -8.24
CA LYS A 437 31.64 -35.05 -7.92
C LYS A 437 32.71 -35.61 -8.86
N ARG A 438 32.65 -35.26 -10.15
CA ARG A 438 33.67 -35.64 -11.16
C ARG A 438 35.01 -34.96 -10.85
N ASP A 439 34.96 -33.69 -10.45
CA ASP A 439 36.12 -32.91 -10.04
C ASP A 439 36.52 -33.22 -8.59
N LYS A 440 37.17 -34.37 -8.37
CA LYS A 440 37.66 -34.87 -7.05
C LYS A 440 38.57 -33.90 -6.27
N ARG A 441 38.96 -32.76 -6.85
CA ARG A 441 39.77 -31.68 -6.25
C ARG A 441 38.96 -30.45 -5.84
N SER A 442 37.69 -30.35 -6.22
CA SER A 442 36.85 -29.20 -5.98
C SER A 442 36.21 -29.27 -4.58
N SER A 443 36.81 -28.59 -3.60
CA SER A 443 36.10 -28.16 -2.39
C SER A 443 35.26 -26.90 -2.65
N GLU A 444 34.89 -26.67 -3.91
CA GLU A 444 34.27 -25.45 -4.35
C GLU A 444 32.82 -25.38 -3.91
N THR A 445 32.51 -24.29 -3.23
CA THR A 445 31.17 -23.92 -2.82
C THR A 445 30.84 -22.56 -3.40
N ILE A 446 29.57 -22.21 -3.40
CA ILE A 446 29.08 -20.86 -3.66
C ILE A 446 28.42 -20.34 -2.40
N ARG A 447 28.76 -19.10 -2.05
CA ARG A 447 28.23 -18.44 -0.86
C ARG A 447 27.20 -17.38 -1.25
N ILE A 448 26.04 -17.45 -0.60
CA ILE A 448 24.89 -16.58 -0.87
C ILE A 448 24.55 -15.79 0.39
N GLY A 449 24.43 -14.47 0.26
CA GLY A 449 23.91 -13.60 1.32
C GLY A 449 22.39 -13.54 1.24
N HIS A 450 21.70 -14.03 2.26
CA HIS A 450 20.24 -13.99 2.34
C HIS A 450 19.78 -12.82 3.19
N VAL A 451 19.42 -11.71 2.55
CA VAL A 451 19.01 -10.45 3.18
C VAL A 451 17.49 -10.43 3.28
N ASP A 452 16.93 -10.74 4.44
CA ASP A 452 15.49 -10.98 4.63
C ASP A 452 15.07 -10.80 6.12
N THR A 453 13.97 -11.41 6.56
CA THR A 453 13.55 -11.48 7.98
C THR A 453 14.41 -12.46 8.79
N GLY A 454 15.33 -13.19 8.17
CA GLY A 454 16.15 -14.21 8.84
C GLY A 454 15.56 -15.62 8.70
N TYR A 455 15.95 -16.52 9.59
CA TYR A 455 15.54 -17.93 9.54
C TYR A 455 14.98 -18.40 10.88
N LEU A 456 14.07 -19.36 10.84
CA LEU A 456 13.46 -19.96 12.02
C LEU A 456 14.15 -21.28 12.37
N PRO A 457 14.79 -21.38 13.55
CA PRO A 457 15.43 -22.61 14.01
C PRO A 457 14.42 -23.76 14.12
N GLY A 458 14.85 -24.97 13.75
CA GLY A 458 14.04 -26.20 13.87
C GLY A 458 13.10 -26.49 12.70
N HIS A 459 12.90 -25.58 11.75
CA HIS A 459 12.13 -25.89 10.54
C HIS A 459 12.87 -26.94 9.67
N PRO A 460 12.20 -27.98 9.13
CA PRO A 460 12.88 -29.07 8.40
C PRO A 460 13.58 -28.60 7.12
N SER A 461 13.14 -27.48 6.55
CA SER A 461 13.73 -26.90 5.34
C SER A 461 14.99 -26.06 5.56
N ILE A 462 15.48 -25.87 6.79
CA ILE A 462 16.69 -25.07 7.04
C ILE A 462 17.84 -25.57 6.16
N PRO A 463 18.56 -24.69 5.42
CA PRO A 463 19.64 -25.12 4.53
C PRO A 463 20.71 -25.94 5.25
N ARG A 464 21.21 -26.98 4.57
CA ARG A 464 22.27 -27.87 5.10
C ARG A 464 23.53 -27.09 5.49
N ASN A 465 23.91 -26.15 4.64
CA ASN A 465 25.11 -25.33 4.78
C ASN A 465 24.76 -23.89 5.20
N LEU A 466 23.82 -23.73 6.13
CA LEU A 466 23.52 -22.43 6.74
C LEU A 466 24.67 -22.02 7.68
N LEU A 467 25.38 -20.94 7.35
CA LEU A 467 26.52 -20.41 8.09
C LEU A 467 26.07 -19.57 9.29
N LYS A 468 25.50 -20.24 10.31
CA LYS A 468 24.90 -19.61 11.50
C LYS A 468 25.87 -18.72 12.27
N ASP A 469 27.16 -19.07 12.33
CA ASP A 469 28.17 -18.27 13.04
C ASP A 469 28.52 -16.96 12.34
N MET A 470 28.25 -16.88 11.04
CA MET A 470 28.35 -15.64 10.25
C MET A 470 27.00 -14.90 10.19
N GLY A 471 25.92 -15.49 10.71
CA GLY A 471 24.60 -14.89 10.71
C GLY A 471 24.55 -13.60 11.53
N VAL A 472 23.78 -12.62 11.06
CA VAL A 472 23.71 -11.28 11.68
C VAL A 472 22.30 -10.71 11.60
N SER A 473 21.95 -9.84 12.55
CA SER A 473 20.77 -8.98 12.49
C SER A 473 21.17 -7.51 12.52
N PHE A 474 20.68 -6.74 11.55
CA PHE A 474 20.77 -5.28 11.51
C PHE A 474 19.52 -4.60 12.04
N TRP A 475 18.50 -5.38 12.40
CA TRP A 475 17.23 -4.90 12.92
C TRP A 475 17.38 -4.33 14.33
N LYS A 476 16.96 -3.07 14.53
CA LYS A 476 17.00 -2.37 15.83
C LYS A 476 18.39 -2.49 16.50
N ASP A 477 18.43 -2.93 17.75
CA ASP A 477 19.64 -3.08 18.56
C ASP A 477 20.15 -4.53 18.61
N GLU A 478 19.75 -5.38 17.65
CA GLU A 478 20.08 -6.81 17.64
C GLU A 478 21.50 -7.12 17.12
N PHE A 479 22.22 -6.11 16.60
CA PHE A 479 23.53 -6.28 16.02
C PHE A 479 24.55 -6.86 17.03
N GLY A 480 25.22 -7.95 16.62
CA GLY A 480 26.16 -8.68 17.48
C GLY A 480 25.50 -9.58 18.54
N ILE A 481 24.16 -9.64 18.58
CA ILE A 481 23.38 -10.46 19.52
C ILE A 481 22.61 -11.55 18.77
N ASN A 482 21.82 -11.15 17.77
CA ASN A 482 21.01 -12.05 16.98
C ASN A 482 21.78 -12.53 15.74
N LYS A 483 21.92 -13.84 15.59
CA LYS A 483 22.62 -14.51 14.47
C LYS A 483 21.73 -14.70 13.23
N GLY A 484 20.90 -13.71 12.89
CA GLY A 484 19.96 -13.80 11.77
C GLY A 484 18.76 -14.72 12.03
N ILE A 485 18.44 -14.97 13.30
CA ILE A 485 17.29 -15.75 13.74
C ILE A 485 16.04 -14.86 13.67
N ASP A 486 15.01 -15.37 13.02
CA ASP A 486 13.69 -14.77 12.99
C ASP A 486 12.93 -15.11 14.29
N GLN A 487 12.01 -14.25 14.70
CA GLN A 487 11.21 -14.42 15.92
C GLN A 487 9.75 -14.49 15.53
N LEU A 488 9.13 -15.67 15.68
CA LEU A 488 7.69 -15.84 15.50
C LEU A 488 6.95 -14.95 16.49
N ASN A 489 6.16 -14.00 16.00
CA ASN A 489 5.29 -13.20 16.85
C ASN A 489 4.01 -14.01 17.08
N THR A 490 3.98 -14.80 18.16
CA THR A 490 2.90 -15.74 18.53
C THR A 490 1.53 -15.07 18.82
N GLY A 491 1.31 -13.83 18.40
CA GLY A 491 0.07 -13.06 18.61
C GLY A 491 -0.55 -12.42 17.36
N THR A 492 0.06 -12.54 16.17
CA THR A 492 -0.43 -11.94 14.91
C THR A 492 -0.64 -12.98 13.82
N ILE A 493 -1.81 -12.99 13.17
CA ILE A 493 -2.22 -13.99 12.16
C ILE A 493 -1.80 -13.50 10.78
N ALA A 494 -0.50 -13.37 10.54
CA ALA A 494 0.01 -12.88 9.27
C ALA A 494 0.80 -13.97 8.54
N GLU A 495 0.58 -14.09 7.23
CA GLU A 495 1.25 -14.97 6.27
C GLU A 495 2.80 -14.89 6.23
N GLN A 496 3.41 -14.02 7.05
CA GLN A 496 4.80 -13.57 6.93
C GLN A 496 5.65 -13.76 8.19
N ASP A 497 5.09 -14.41 9.22
CA ASP A 497 5.90 -15.07 10.24
C ASP A 497 6.72 -16.18 9.55
N GLY A 498 8.03 -16.00 9.44
CA GLY A 498 8.90 -16.91 8.71
C GLY A 498 9.05 -16.64 7.21
N HIS A 499 8.77 -15.43 6.72
CA HIS A 499 9.00 -15.04 5.31
C HIS A 499 10.42 -15.40 4.84
N GLY A 500 11.45 -15.01 5.60
CA GLY A 500 12.84 -15.36 5.28
C GLY A 500 13.09 -16.88 5.30
N THR A 501 12.41 -17.64 6.15
CA THR A 501 12.50 -19.12 6.16
C THR A 501 11.90 -19.72 4.90
N ALA A 502 10.79 -19.17 4.38
CA ALA A 502 10.16 -19.64 3.16
C ALA A 502 11.00 -19.32 1.92
N THR A 503 11.58 -18.11 1.83
CA THR A 503 12.48 -17.75 0.73
C THR A 503 13.79 -18.55 0.79
N LEU A 504 14.32 -18.84 1.99
CA LEU A 504 15.43 -19.78 2.20
C LEU A 504 15.10 -21.19 1.74
N ALA A 505 13.88 -21.68 2.03
CA ALA A 505 13.44 -23.01 1.64
C ALA A 505 13.47 -23.18 0.12
N LEU A 506 12.92 -22.21 -0.62
CA LEU A 506 12.94 -22.21 -2.09
C LEU A 506 14.37 -22.09 -2.66
N LEU A 507 15.23 -21.31 -2.01
CA LEU A 507 16.61 -21.11 -2.45
C LEU A 507 17.46 -22.36 -2.23
N ALA A 508 17.66 -22.72 -0.95
CA ALA A 508 18.66 -23.70 -0.51
C ALA A 508 18.10 -24.67 0.54
N GLY A 509 16.78 -24.86 0.57
CA GLY A 509 16.13 -25.75 1.51
C GLY A 509 16.66 -27.18 1.47
N ASN A 510 16.77 -27.80 2.64
CA ASN A 510 17.30 -29.15 2.83
C ASN A 510 16.37 -30.25 2.25
N THR A 511 16.83 -31.50 2.27
CA THR A 511 15.97 -32.68 2.13
C THR A 511 14.97 -32.72 3.25
N ILE A 512 13.71 -32.95 2.89
CA ILE A 512 12.61 -33.14 3.83
C ILE A 512 12.00 -34.54 3.69
N ALA A 513 11.32 -35.00 4.74
CA ALA A 513 10.61 -36.27 4.73
C ALA A 513 9.23 -36.13 4.07
N ALA A 514 8.66 -37.24 3.60
CA ALA A 514 7.30 -37.27 3.04
C ALA A 514 6.21 -36.77 4.01
N ALA A 515 6.48 -36.80 5.32
CA ALA A 515 5.58 -36.26 6.34
C ALA A 515 5.58 -34.72 6.41
N ASP A 516 6.66 -34.07 5.95
CA ASP A 516 6.82 -32.62 6.00
C ASP A 516 6.16 -31.92 4.79
N ALA A 517 5.99 -32.63 3.67
CA ALA A 517 5.48 -32.10 2.41
C ALA A 517 4.17 -32.74 1.94
N TYR A 518 3.36 -31.94 1.24
CA TYR A 518 2.20 -32.43 0.53
C TYR A 518 2.60 -33.28 -0.69
N ALA A 519 1.64 -34.04 -1.22
CA ALA A 519 1.86 -35.00 -2.32
C ALA A 519 2.86 -36.12 -2.01
N GLY A 520 3.23 -36.32 -0.73
CA GLY A 520 4.16 -37.37 -0.30
C GLY A 520 5.61 -37.13 -0.76
N TYR A 521 5.95 -35.89 -1.12
CA TYR A 521 7.28 -35.56 -1.62
C TYR A 521 8.36 -35.77 -0.55
N SER A 522 9.44 -36.45 -0.92
CA SER A 522 10.66 -36.50 -0.13
C SER A 522 11.85 -36.24 -1.05
N GLY A 523 12.72 -35.32 -0.64
CA GLY A 523 13.81 -34.84 -1.48
C GLY A 523 14.17 -33.40 -1.13
N ASP A 524 15.12 -32.86 -1.90
CA ASP A 524 15.60 -31.49 -1.73
C ASP A 524 14.51 -30.49 -2.09
N VAL A 525 14.25 -29.53 -1.21
CA VAL A 525 13.29 -28.44 -1.47
C VAL A 525 13.94 -27.32 -2.26
N GLY A 526 15.15 -26.94 -1.87
CA GLY A 526 15.86 -25.81 -2.47
C GLY A 526 16.32 -26.09 -3.89
N ALA A 527 16.32 -25.05 -4.70
CA ALA A 527 16.90 -25.04 -6.03
C ALA A 527 18.43 -25.29 -6.02
N ILE A 528 19.13 -24.84 -4.97
CA ILE A 528 20.57 -25.06 -4.75
C ILE A 528 20.85 -25.48 -3.30
N SER A 529 20.36 -26.67 -2.91
CA SER A 529 20.39 -27.21 -1.54
C SER A 529 21.78 -27.39 -0.90
N PHE A 530 22.84 -27.28 -1.68
CA PHE A 530 24.24 -27.44 -1.25
C PHE A 530 25.01 -26.12 -1.15
N ALA A 531 24.39 -24.97 -1.48
CA ALA A 531 25.03 -23.66 -1.34
C ALA A 531 25.28 -23.30 0.13
N GLU A 532 26.38 -22.60 0.41
CA GLU A 532 26.58 -21.92 1.68
C GLU A 532 25.69 -20.68 1.75
N VAL A 533 24.95 -20.51 2.85
CA VAL A 533 24.05 -19.36 3.02
C VAL A 533 24.36 -18.62 4.31
N ILE A 534 24.57 -17.30 4.23
CA ILE A 534 24.66 -16.42 5.40
C ILE A 534 23.28 -15.79 5.62
N PRO A 535 22.61 -16.05 6.77
CA PRO A 535 21.35 -15.39 7.10
C PRO A 535 21.60 -13.96 7.62
N ILE A 536 21.02 -12.97 6.94
CA ILE A 536 21.18 -11.54 7.22
C ILE A 536 19.79 -10.95 7.47
N ARG A 537 19.44 -10.79 8.75
CA ARG A 537 18.15 -10.24 9.17
C ARG A 537 18.18 -8.71 9.12
N ILE A 538 17.23 -8.08 8.43
CA ILE A 538 17.11 -6.61 8.34
C ILE A 538 15.79 -6.05 8.89
N CYS A 539 14.79 -6.90 9.10
CA CYS A 539 13.49 -6.53 9.66
C CYS A 539 12.83 -7.74 10.34
N ASP A 540 11.76 -7.49 11.09
CA ASP A 540 10.97 -8.54 11.74
C ASP A 540 9.87 -9.12 10.86
N THR A 541 9.33 -8.34 9.93
CA THR A 541 8.32 -8.78 8.97
C THR A 541 8.38 -7.89 7.74
N VAL A 542 7.98 -8.41 6.57
CA VAL A 542 7.96 -7.60 5.35
C VAL A 542 6.82 -6.57 5.31
N PHE A 543 5.84 -6.68 6.23
CA PHE A 543 4.84 -5.64 6.52
C PHE A 543 5.41 -4.45 7.31
N ASN A 544 6.42 -4.69 8.16
CA ASN A 544 6.98 -3.65 9.01
C ASN A 544 8.00 -2.82 8.23
N ALA A 545 7.96 -1.51 8.48
CA ALA A 545 8.81 -0.57 7.77
C ALA A 545 10.29 -0.86 8.03
N PHE A 546 11.00 -1.37 7.02
CA PHE A 546 12.43 -1.62 7.12
C PHE A 546 13.22 -0.36 6.79
N ASN A 547 14.38 -0.24 7.41
CA ASN A 547 15.28 0.85 7.14
C ASN A 547 16.17 0.50 5.94
N ALA A 548 16.18 1.36 4.93
CA ALA A 548 17.04 1.18 3.76
C ALA A 548 18.54 1.15 4.11
N ASN A 549 18.95 1.81 5.21
CA ASN A 549 20.31 1.67 5.74
C ASN A 549 20.62 0.22 6.20
N ASP A 550 19.63 -0.51 6.69
CA ASP A 550 19.80 -1.92 7.12
C ASP A 550 20.00 -2.82 5.90
N VAL A 551 19.31 -2.52 4.80
CA VAL A 551 19.52 -3.17 3.48
C VAL A 551 20.94 -2.92 2.98
N ALA A 552 21.41 -1.67 2.99
CA ALA A 552 22.76 -1.32 2.54
C ALA A 552 23.82 -2.07 3.36
N ARG A 553 23.68 -2.08 4.69
CA ARG A 553 24.54 -2.85 5.60
C ARG A 553 24.48 -4.36 5.33
N GLY A 554 23.31 -4.89 5.01
CA GLY A 554 23.14 -6.30 4.66
C GLY A 554 23.87 -6.70 3.39
N ILE A 555 23.74 -5.91 2.32
CA ILE A 555 24.47 -6.12 1.06
C ILE A 555 25.97 -6.01 1.29
N GLU A 556 26.41 -4.99 2.03
CA GLU A 556 27.82 -4.78 2.33
C GLU A 556 28.43 -5.94 3.12
N TYR A 557 27.74 -6.36 4.16
CA TYR A 557 28.13 -7.50 4.96
C TYR A 557 28.26 -8.78 4.14
N ALA A 558 27.30 -9.06 3.25
CA ALA A 558 27.38 -10.23 2.37
C ALA A 558 28.63 -10.17 1.48
N VAL A 559 28.88 -9.03 0.85
CA VAL A 559 30.03 -8.82 -0.04
C VAL A 559 31.35 -8.94 0.72
N GLU A 560 31.45 -8.38 1.93
CA GLU A 560 32.64 -8.47 2.78
C GLU A 560 32.92 -9.89 3.28
N ASN A 561 31.88 -10.70 3.42
CA ASN A 561 31.96 -12.09 3.85
C ASN A 561 32.06 -13.09 2.68
N GLY A 562 32.41 -12.60 1.49
CA GLY A 562 32.72 -13.43 0.32
C GLY A 562 31.51 -14.05 -0.37
N CYS A 563 30.30 -13.50 -0.17
CA CYS A 563 29.16 -13.91 -0.97
C CYS A 563 29.35 -13.51 -2.44
N GLU A 564 29.05 -14.43 -3.35
CA GLU A 564 29.08 -14.20 -4.81
C GLU A 564 27.71 -13.78 -5.34
N VAL A 565 26.65 -14.10 -4.58
CA VAL A 565 25.27 -13.72 -4.89
C VAL A 565 24.58 -13.19 -3.63
N VAL A 566 23.76 -12.16 -3.77
CA VAL A 566 22.90 -11.60 -2.72
C VAL A 566 21.44 -11.69 -3.17
N THR A 567 20.60 -12.23 -2.30
CA THR A 567 19.15 -12.30 -2.50
C THR A 567 18.45 -11.39 -1.50
N MET A 568 17.41 -10.68 -1.97
CA MET A 568 16.53 -9.90 -1.11
C MET A 568 15.10 -9.92 -1.65
N SER A 569 14.20 -10.62 -0.95
CA SER A 569 12.79 -10.75 -1.32
C SER A 569 11.93 -9.62 -0.75
N MET A 570 12.41 -8.38 -0.83
CA MET A 570 11.75 -7.18 -0.31
C MET A 570 12.05 -5.98 -1.20
N ALA A 571 11.23 -4.94 -1.14
CA ALA A 571 11.47 -3.70 -1.85
C ALA A 571 11.03 -2.47 -1.05
N GLY A 572 11.65 -1.33 -1.34
CA GLY A 572 11.78 -0.12 -0.51
C GLY A 572 11.73 1.18 -1.31
N TYR A 573 11.87 2.29 -0.61
CA TYR A 573 12.16 3.59 -1.20
C TYR A 573 13.62 3.66 -1.68
N PRO A 574 13.93 4.52 -2.68
CA PRO A 574 15.30 4.77 -3.06
C PRO A 574 16.06 5.46 -1.91
N THR A 575 17.33 5.10 -1.75
CA THR A 575 18.30 5.78 -0.87
C THR A 575 19.68 5.74 -1.51
N ARG A 576 20.52 6.70 -1.15
CA ARG A 576 21.87 6.76 -1.69
C ARG A 576 22.77 5.67 -1.12
N GLU A 577 22.60 5.31 0.15
CA GLU A 577 23.39 4.22 0.75
C GLU A 577 23.13 2.86 0.10
N VAL A 578 21.88 2.52 -0.24
CA VAL A 578 21.59 1.29 -0.98
C VAL A 578 22.19 1.34 -2.39
N ALA A 579 22.11 2.48 -3.09
CA ALA A 579 22.73 2.64 -4.39
C ALA A 579 24.26 2.41 -4.34
N LYS A 580 24.93 2.91 -3.30
CA LYS A 580 26.37 2.68 -3.06
C LYS A 580 26.69 1.22 -2.77
N ALA A 581 25.90 0.55 -1.93
CA ALA A 581 26.07 -0.86 -1.61
C ALA A 581 25.92 -1.74 -2.87
N VAL A 582 24.91 -1.45 -3.70
CA VAL A 582 24.69 -2.10 -5.00
C VAL A 582 25.86 -1.86 -5.96
N ASN A 583 26.34 -0.62 -6.07
CA ASN A 583 27.49 -0.31 -6.92
C ASN A 583 28.73 -1.07 -6.46
N MET A 584 29.00 -1.11 -5.16
CA MET A 584 30.13 -1.85 -4.60
C MET A 584 30.01 -3.36 -4.86
N ALA A 585 28.84 -3.96 -4.68
CA ALA A 585 28.59 -5.37 -4.99
C ALA A 585 28.89 -5.66 -6.46
N TYR A 586 28.35 -4.84 -7.36
CA TYR A 586 28.56 -4.96 -8.80
C TYR A 586 30.04 -4.85 -9.19
N GLU A 587 30.77 -3.84 -8.71
CA GLU A 587 32.20 -3.67 -9.00
C GLU A 587 33.05 -4.84 -8.48
N LYS A 588 32.60 -5.52 -7.42
CA LYS A 588 33.24 -6.72 -6.88
C LYS A 588 32.80 -8.02 -7.57
N GLY A 589 31.93 -7.94 -8.58
CA GLY A 589 31.44 -9.10 -9.32
C GLY A 589 30.37 -9.91 -8.59
N VAL A 590 29.72 -9.32 -7.58
CA VAL A 590 28.66 -9.96 -6.80
C VAL A 590 27.31 -9.68 -7.46
N VAL A 591 26.55 -10.74 -7.75
CA VAL A 591 25.22 -10.63 -8.36
C VAL A 591 24.20 -10.27 -7.29
N VAL A 592 23.48 -9.17 -7.46
CA VAL A 592 22.37 -8.79 -6.56
C VAL A 592 21.04 -9.01 -7.27
N VAL A 593 20.17 -9.81 -6.67
CA VAL A 593 18.82 -10.09 -7.18
C VAL A 593 17.80 -9.70 -6.11
N THR A 594 16.80 -8.92 -6.50
CA THR A 594 15.74 -8.52 -5.57
C THR A 594 14.36 -8.63 -6.18
N ALA A 595 13.35 -8.83 -5.33
CA ALA A 595 11.95 -8.86 -5.73
C ALA A 595 11.54 -7.54 -6.42
N ALA A 596 10.86 -7.63 -7.56
CA ALA A 596 10.38 -6.44 -8.28
C ALA A 596 9.33 -5.65 -7.48
N GLY A 597 8.65 -6.30 -6.53
CA GLY A 597 7.54 -5.74 -5.76
C GLY A 597 6.23 -6.45 -6.05
N ASN A 598 5.25 -6.24 -5.18
CA ASN A 598 3.88 -6.71 -5.36
C ASN A 598 2.92 -5.52 -5.28
N ASN A 599 1.76 -5.65 -5.92
CA ASN A 599 0.66 -4.71 -5.80
C ASN A 599 -0.68 -5.46 -5.68
N PHE A 600 -1.71 -4.79 -5.18
CA PHE A 600 -3.02 -5.42 -4.94
C PHE A 600 -4.09 -4.79 -5.81
N VAL A 601 -4.98 -5.60 -6.36
CA VAL A 601 -6.03 -5.12 -7.29
C VAL A 601 -7.26 -4.55 -6.57
N LYS A 602 -7.38 -4.80 -5.25
CA LYS A 602 -8.48 -4.40 -4.36
C LYS A 602 -7.94 -4.10 -2.95
N GLY A 603 -8.78 -3.53 -2.09
CA GLY A 603 -8.44 -3.27 -0.70
C GLY A 603 -7.54 -2.06 -0.48
N LEU A 604 -7.04 -1.87 0.75
CA LEU A 604 -6.09 -0.81 1.10
C LEU A 604 -4.74 -0.99 0.38
N GLY A 605 -4.38 -2.23 0.00
CA GLY A 605 -3.20 -2.55 -0.79
C GLY A 605 -3.21 -2.00 -2.23
N LYS A 606 -4.37 -1.55 -2.76
CA LYS A 606 -4.47 -0.93 -4.10
C LYS A 606 -3.63 0.34 -4.26
N LEU A 607 -3.22 0.94 -3.14
CA LEU A 607 -2.45 2.17 -3.17
C LEU A 607 -0.96 1.94 -3.47
N SER A 608 -0.47 0.70 -3.50
CA SER A 608 0.89 0.38 -3.95
C SER A 608 1.02 0.52 -5.47
N PRO A 609 2.11 1.12 -6.00
CA PRO A 609 2.27 1.30 -7.44
C PRO A 609 2.50 -0.06 -8.12
N LYS A 610 2.01 -0.20 -9.35
CA LYS A 610 2.26 -1.38 -10.20
C LYS A 610 3.72 -1.45 -10.69
N ALA A 611 4.52 -0.40 -10.46
CA ALA A 611 5.91 -0.27 -10.88
C ALA A 611 6.91 -1.09 -10.04
N VAL A 612 8.02 -1.46 -10.67
CA VAL A 612 9.21 -2.02 -10.02
C VAL A 612 9.74 -1.05 -8.95
N LEU A 613 10.02 -1.60 -7.78
CA LEU A 613 10.46 -0.89 -6.59
C LEU A 613 11.99 -0.94 -6.41
N TYR A 614 12.55 -0.16 -5.48
CA TYR A 614 13.98 -0.19 -5.19
C TYR A 614 14.32 -1.28 -4.18
N PRO A 615 15.49 -1.95 -4.25
CA PRO A 615 16.60 -1.70 -5.18
C PRO A 615 16.45 -2.38 -6.55
N ALA A 616 15.40 -3.19 -6.78
CA ALA A 616 15.18 -3.91 -8.04
C ALA A 616 15.23 -3.01 -9.28
N ARG A 617 14.81 -1.75 -9.12
CA ARG A 617 14.81 -0.75 -10.17
C ARG A 617 16.21 -0.25 -10.59
N PHE A 618 17.27 -0.47 -9.80
CA PHE A 618 18.62 -0.06 -10.19
C PHE A 618 19.20 -0.95 -11.29
N ASP A 619 19.85 -0.35 -12.30
CA ASP A 619 20.45 -1.06 -13.44
C ASP A 619 21.45 -2.18 -13.09
N ARG A 620 22.06 -2.11 -11.91
CA ARG A 620 23.03 -3.09 -11.39
C ARG A 620 22.41 -4.21 -10.55
N VAL A 621 21.09 -4.20 -10.40
CA VAL A 621 20.29 -5.25 -9.74
C VAL A 621 19.52 -6.04 -10.80
N ILE A 622 19.33 -7.34 -10.59
CA ILE A 622 18.39 -8.14 -11.38
C ILE A 622 17.03 -8.10 -10.67
N ALA A 623 16.02 -7.56 -11.34
CA ALA A 623 14.66 -7.52 -10.81
C ALA A 623 13.94 -8.86 -11.08
N ALA A 624 13.50 -9.54 -10.02
CA ALA A 624 12.74 -10.78 -10.14
C ALA A 624 11.24 -10.47 -10.24
N THR A 625 10.65 -10.72 -11.42
CA THR A 625 9.19 -10.63 -11.64
C THR A 625 8.55 -12.03 -11.62
N GLY A 626 7.22 -12.11 -11.76
CA GLY A 626 6.47 -13.35 -11.59
C GLY A 626 5.81 -13.90 -12.86
N ALA A 627 5.92 -15.21 -13.06
CA ALA A 627 5.15 -15.99 -14.04
C ALA A 627 4.40 -17.12 -13.36
N CYS A 628 3.15 -17.37 -13.74
CA CYS A 628 2.33 -18.42 -13.14
C CYS A 628 2.68 -19.81 -13.70
N TYR A 629 2.07 -20.84 -13.12
CA TYR A 629 2.19 -22.24 -13.56
C TYR A 629 1.97 -22.41 -15.08
N ASP A 630 1.02 -21.68 -15.67
CA ASP A 630 0.69 -21.73 -17.10
C ASP A 630 1.60 -20.86 -17.99
N HIS A 631 2.75 -20.42 -17.48
CA HIS A 631 3.69 -19.47 -18.12
C HIS A 631 3.10 -18.08 -18.42
N MET A 632 1.90 -17.76 -17.94
CA MET A 632 1.28 -16.45 -18.11
C MET A 632 1.67 -15.48 -16.97
N PRO A 633 1.64 -14.16 -17.21
CA PRO A 633 2.17 -13.19 -16.25
C PRO A 633 1.44 -13.19 -14.92
N TYR A 634 2.16 -13.07 -13.79
CA TYR A 634 1.55 -12.90 -12.46
C TYR A 634 0.88 -11.52 -12.31
N ASP A 635 -0.19 -11.34 -13.07
CA ASP A 635 -0.94 -10.11 -13.31
C ASP A 635 -2.36 -10.49 -13.71
N VAL A 636 -3.36 -9.85 -13.09
CA VAL A 636 -4.78 -10.17 -13.33
C VAL A 636 -5.29 -9.61 -14.66
N ASP A 637 -4.61 -8.60 -15.22
CA ASP A 637 -4.96 -7.97 -16.49
C ASP A 637 -4.29 -8.69 -17.67
N ALA A 638 -3.49 -9.72 -17.42
CA ALA A 638 -2.92 -10.54 -18.47
C ALA A 638 -4.02 -11.33 -19.20
N PRO A 639 -4.08 -11.31 -20.54
CA PRO A 639 -5.09 -12.03 -21.31
C PRO A 639 -4.98 -13.54 -21.05
N ARG A 640 -6.02 -14.14 -20.46
CA ARG A 640 -6.11 -15.57 -20.12
C ARG A 640 -7.52 -16.09 -20.43
N ASP A 641 -7.61 -17.22 -21.12
CA ASP A 641 -8.88 -17.88 -21.44
C ASP A 641 -9.58 -18.48 -20.20
N VAL A 642 -8.82 -18.68 -19.11
CA VAL A 642 -9.23 -19.48 -17.93
C VAL A 642 -9.64 -18.63 -16.72
N MET A 643 -9.49 -17.30 -16.76
CA MET A 643 -10.04 -16.47 -15.67
C MET A 643 -11.56 -16.36 -15.84
N LYS A 644 -12.29 -17.35 -15.30
CA LYS A 644 -13.70 -17.17 -14.99
C LYS A 644 -13.82 -15.97 -14.04
N ALA A 645 -14.14 -14.82 -14.61
CA ALA A 645 -14.60 -13.69 -13.85
C ALA A 645 -15.78 -14.12 -12.97
N ARG A 646 -15.61 -13.95 -11.65
CA ARG A 646 -16.59 -13.95 -10.55
C ARG A 646 -16.59 -15.17 -9.62
N SER A 647 -16.03 -14.94 -8.44
CA SER A 647 -16.68 -15.19 -7.14
C SER A 647 -16.09 -14.25 -6.08
N GLU A 648 -16.87 -13.97 -5.05
CA GLU A 648 -16.68 -12.94 -4.04
C GLU A 648 -15.49 -13.20 -3.11
N GLY A 649 -14.83 -12.15 -2.60
CA GLY A 649 -14.07 -12.22 -1.34
C GLY A 649 -12.56 -11.96 -1.32
N GLY A 650 -11.79 -12.16 -2.40
CA GLY A 650 -10.32 -12.05 -2.36
C GLY A 650 -9.72 -10.68 -2.76
N GLU A 651 -8.76 -10.18 -1.99
CA GLU A 651 -7.76 -9.19 -2.44
C GLU A 651 -6.72 -9.93 -3.31
N PHE A 652 -6.63 -9.64 -4.63
CA PHE A 652 -5.63 -10.32 -5.47
C PHE A 652 -4.30 -9.57 -5.38
N MET A 653 -3.32 -10.16 -4.70
CA MET A 653 -1.91 -9.77 -4.84
C MET A 653 -1.40 -10.23 -6.20
N GLN A 654 -0.69 -9.36 -6.90
CA GLN A 654 -0.03 -9.61 -8.18
C GLN A 654 1.38 -9.00 -8.20
N GLY A 655 2.20 -9.35 -9.18
CA GLY A 655 3.56 -8.85 -9.32
C GLY A 655 3.61 -7.44 -9.90
N SER A 656 4.60 -6.66 -9.46
CA SER A 656 4.90 -5.35 -10.05
C SER A 656 5.78 -5.47 -11.29
N TRP A 657 5.56 -4.60 -12.27
CA TRP A 657 6.30 -4.49 -13.51
C TRP A 657 6.27 -3.04 -14.02
N GLY A 658 7.23 -2.69 -14.86
CA GLY A 658 7.36 -1.34 -15.40
C GLY A 658 8.03 -0.33 -14.43
N PRO A 659 8.32 0.89 -14.88
CA PRO A 659 8.23 1.31 -16.28
C PRO A 659 9.28 0.59 -17.15
N GLN A 660 9.24 0.82 -18.47
CA GLN A 660 9.98 -0.01 -19.42
C GLN A 660 11.50 0.00 -19.18
N SER A 661 12.07 1.11 -18.69
CA SER A 661 13.49 1.19 -18.31
C SER A 661 13.89 0.12 -17.29
N ALA A 662 13.07 -0.07 -16.25
CA ALA A 662 13.31 -1.03 -15.18
C ALA A 662 13.20 -2.48 -15.67
N MET A 663 12.39 -2.72 -16.70
CA MET A 663 12.19 -4.06 -17.25
C MET A 663 13.38 -4.57 -18.06
N ASN A 664 14.31 -3.71 -18.47
CA ASN A 664 15.50 -4.12 -19.23
C ASN A 664 16.43 -5.05 -18.45
N LYS A 665 16.37 -5.01 -17.11
CA LYS A 665 17.16 -5.85 -16.20
C LYS A 665 16.31 -6.88 -15.44
N ALA A 666 15.01 -6.92 -15.75
CA ALA A 666 14.09 -7.85 -15.13
C ALA A 666 14.14 -9.22 -15.80
N ILE A 667 13.86 -10.25 -15.02
CA ILE A 667 13.61 -11.63 -15.48
C ILE A 667 12.57 -12.27 -14.57
N ALA A 668 11.69 -13.10 -15.15
CA ALA A 668 10.63 -13.76 -14.39
C ALA A 668 11.05 -15.14 -13.88
N ALA A 669 10.51 -15.53 -12.73
CA ALA A 669 10.48 -16.91 -12.25
C ALA A 669 9.09 -17.24 -11.70
N TYR A 670 8.89 -18.50 -11.27
CA TYR A 670 7.55 -19.02 -11.08
C TYR A 670 6.91 -18.61 -9.74
N THR A 671 5.70 -18.07 -9.81
CA THR A 671 4.85 -17.61 -8.70
C THR A 671 3.43 -17.31 -9.22
N PRO A 672 2.36 -17.47 -8.44
CA PRO A 672 2.31 -18.00 -7.08
C PRO A 672 2.12 -19.52 -7.12
N ASN A 673 1.57 -20.10 -6.04
CA ASN A 673 1.31 -21.52 -5.88
C ASN A 673 2.58 -22.39 -5.84
N VAL A 674 3.69 -21.85 -5.36
CA VAL A 674 4.90 -22.63 -5.02
C VAL A 674 4.86 -23.06 -3.54
N PRO A 675 5.65 -24.07 -3.11
CA PRO A 675 5.76 -24.42 -1.70
C PRO A 675 6.20 -23.22 -0.86
N TRP A 676 5.54 -22.99 0.26
CA TRP A 676 5.90 -21.94 1.20
C TRP A 676 6.13 -22.56 2.58
N ALA A 677 7.30 -22.36 3.17
CA ALA A 677 7.56 -22.88 4.52
C ALA A 677 6.50 -22.34 5.49
N SER A 678 5.86 -23.23 6.25
CA SER A 678 4.80 -22.88 7.19
C SER A 678 4.88 -23.74 8.45
N TYR A 679 4.15 -23.33 9.48
CA TYR A 679 4.10 -24.02 10.78
C TYR A 679 2.76 -24.72 11.02
N ASP A 680 1.93 -24.76 9.98
CA ASP A 680 0.60 -25.37 10.05
C ASP A 680 0.70 -26.90 10.02
N LYS A 681 -0.36 -27.58 10.45
CA LYS A 681 -0.50 -29.03 10.32
C LYS A 681 -1.50 -29.34 9.20
N PRO A 682 -1.33 -30.42 8.43
CA PRO A 682 -0.44 -31.56 8.69
C PRO A 682 0.99 -31.46 8.14
N TYR A 683 1.30 -30.48 7.29
CA TYR A 683 2.60 -30.34 6.60
C TYR A 683 3.29 -29.04 7.02
N THR A 684 4.63 -29.03 7.09
CA THR A 684 5.42 -27.81 7.36
C THR A 684 5.54 -26.90 6.13
N PHE A 685 4.62 -27.03 5.17
CA PHE A 685 4.57 -26.24 3.95
C PHE A 685 3.12 -25.97 3.54
N SER A 686 2.87 -24.71 3.16
CA SER A 686 1.66 -24.26 2.49
C SER A 686 1.78 -24.39 0.97
N LYS A 687 0.66 -24.65 0.31
CA LYS A 687 0.53 -24.62 -1.17
C LYS A 687 0.42 -23.20 -1.74
N ALA A 688 0.29 -22.17 -0.89
CA ALA A 688 -0.09 -20.82 -1.29
C ALA A 688 1.10 -19.85 -1.45
N GLY A 689 2.33 -20.33 -1.60
CA GLY A 689 3.51 -19.46 -1.78
C GLY A 689 3.33 -18.51 -2.97
N GLY A 690 3.34 -17.21 -2.70
CA GLY A 690 3.02 -16.17 -3.68
C GLY A 690 3.98 -15.01 -3.67
N GLY A 691 3.71 -14.03 -4.53
CA GLY A 691 4.53 -12.81 -4.64
C GLY A 691 5.83 -13.00 -5.41
N THR A 692 6.44 -11.87 -5.79
CA THR A 692 7.79 -11.83 -6.37
C THR A 692 8.87 -12.33 -5.40
N SER A 693 8.57 -12.38 -4.09
CA SER A 693 9.38 -13.04 -3.06
C SER A 693 9.59 -14.53 -3.31
N SER A 694 8.63 -15.22 -3.93
CA SER A 694 8.74 -16.63 -4.34
C SER A 694 9.60 -16.82 -5.60
N ALA A 695 9.60 -15.83 -6.49
CA ALA A 695 10.37 -15.85 -7.73
C ALA A 695 11.86 -15.53 -7.49
N THR A 696 12.16 -14.62 -6.56
CA THR A 696 13.53 -14.13 -6.30
C THR A 696 14.55 -15.25 -5.99
N PRO A 697 14.27 -16.21 -5.08
CA PRO A 697 15.13 -17.37 -4.81
C PRO A 697 15.50 -18.19 -6.05
N GLN A 698 14.59 -18.34 -7.00
CA GLN A 698 14.80 -19.14 -8.21
C GLN A 698 15.77 -18.45 -9.18
N VAL A 699 15.63 -17.13 -9.33
CA VAL A 699 16.55 -16.30 -10.13
C VAL A 699 17.96 -16.32 -9.51
N VAL A 700 18.05 -16.23 -8.18
CA VAL A 700 19.31 -16.32 -7.42
C VAL A 700 19.96 -17.68 -7.59
N ALA A 701 19.19 -18.77 -7.46
CA ALA A 701 19.70 -20.12 -7.66
C ALA A 701 20.24 -20.33 -9.08
N THR A 702 19.56 -19.78 -10.09
CA THR A 702 20.04 -19.82 -11.48
C THR A 702 21.40 -19.13 -11.62
N ALA A 703 21.53 -17.91 -11.09
CA ALA A 703 22.80 -17.17 -11.10
C ALA A 703 23.92 -17.92 -10.36
N ALA A 704 23.61 -18.46 -9.18
CA ALA A 704 24.57 -19.19 -8.36
C ALA A 704 25.05 -20.48 -9.05
N LEU A 705 24.13 -21.29 -9.58
CA LEU A 705 24.47 -22.51 -10.32
C LEU A 705 25.36 -22.19 -11.52
N TRP A 706 25.05 -21.13 -12.27
CA TRP A 706 25.85 -20.71 -13.43
C TRP A 706 27.26 -20.27 -13.04
N LEU A 707 27.39 -19.42 -12.01
CA LEU A 707 28.70 -18.95 -11.51
C LEU A 707 29.57 -20.10 -11.04
N LEU A 708 28.98 -21.07 -10.33
CA LEU A 708 29.71 -22.23 -9.81
C LEU A 708 30.13 -23.18 -10.93
N TYR A 709 29.27 -23.37 -11.94
CA TYR A 709 29.58 -24.25 -13.07
C TYR A 709 30.68 -23.71 -13.98
N HIS A 710 30.68 -22.40 -14.24
CA HIS A 710 31.61 -21.73 -15.16
C HIS A 710 32.78 -21.03 -14.44
N ARG A 711 33.11 -21.45 -13.22
CA ARG A 711 34.09 -20.74 -12.38
C ARG A 711 35.47 -20.68 -13.03
N ASP A 712 35.89 -21.72 -13.72
CA ASP A 712 37.18 -21.80 -14.42
C ASP A 712 37.26 -20.74 -15.54
N GLU A 713 36.22 -20.63 -16.35
CA GLU A 713 36.11 -19.66 -17.44
C GLU A 713 36.03 -18.21 -16.92
N LEU A 714 35.48 -18.02 -15.73
CA LEU A 714 35.35 -16.71 -15.07
C LEU A 714 36.60 -16.30 -14.25
N SER A 715 37.61 -17.16 -14.14
CA SER A 715 38.81 -16.93 -13.32
C SER A 715 39.57 -15.64 -13.68
N GLY A 716 39.48 -15.19 -14.94
CA GLY A 716 40.06 -13.93 -15.41
C GLY A 716 39.29 -12.66 -15.02
N PHE A 717 38.06 -12.78 -14.53
CA PHE A 717 37.23 -11.63 -14.14
C PHE A 717 37.47 -11.24 -12.69
N THR A 718 38.61 -10.59 -12.44
CA THR A 718 39.03 -10.13 -11.11
C THR A 718 39.35 -8.63 -11.11
N GLY A 719 39.52 -8.06 -9.92
CA GLY A 719 39.85 -6.64 -9.75
C GLY A 719 38.86 -5.73 -10.49
N LYS A 720 39.39 -4.84 -11.34
CA LYS A 720 38.58 -3.87 -12.14
C LYS A 720 37.65 -4.52 -13.17
N ASN A 721 37.82 -5.82 -13.45
CA ASN A 721 37.00 -6.59 -14.38
C ASN A 721 36.00 -7.52 -13.66
N ALA A 722 35.93 -7.50 -12.33
CA ALA A 722 35.07 -8.43 -11.59
C ALA A 722 33.58 -8.25 -11.93
N TRP A 723 33.13 -7.03 -12.24
CA TRP A 723 31.78 -6.75 -12.71
C TRP A 723 31.35 -7.57 -13.94
N LYS A 724 32.30 -8.03 -14.76
CA LYS A 724 32.01 -8.87 -15.93
C LYS A 724 31.35 -10.19 -15.54
N LYS A 725 31.57 -10.71 -14.33
CA LYS A 725 30.86 -11.88 -13.82
C LYS A 725 29.34 -11.66 -13.79
N VAL A 726 28.92 -10.48 -13.33
CA VAL A 726 27.50 -10.12 -13.25
C VAL A 726 26.88 -10.03 -14.64
N GLU A 727 27.57 -9.40 -15.59
CA GLU A 727 27.07 -9.28 -16.96
C GLU A 727 27.10 -10.59 -17.72
N ALA A 728 28.08 -11.48 -17.46
CA ALA A 728 28.11 -12.82 -18.05
C ALA A 728 26.93 -13.67 -17.60
N VAL A 729 26.62 -13.67 -16.29
CA VAL A 729 25.42 -14.32 -15.73
C VAL A 729 24.16 -13.77 -16.38
N ARG A 730 24.01 -12.44 -16.43
CA ARG A 730 22.84 -11.79 -17.06
C ARG A 730 22.71 -12.21 -18.52
N LYS A 731 23.80 -12.17 -19.28
CA LYS A 731 23.81 -12.53 -20.70
C LYS A 731 23.35 -13.98 -20.89
N ALA A 732 23.85 -14.92 -20.08
CA ALA A 732 23.43 -16.31 -20.13
C ALA A 732 21.94 -16.47 -19.82
N MET A 733 21.48 -15.92 -18.69
CA MET A 733 20.08 -16.02 -18.28
C MET A 733 19.12 -15.37 -19.29
N TYR A 734 19.48 -14.20 -19.82
CA TYR A 734 18.62 -13.45 -20.75
C TYR A 734 18.63 -14.04 -22.16
N ALA A 735 19.73 -14.68 -22.58
CA ALA A 735 19.80 -15.33 -23.88
C ALA A 735 18.89 -16.56 -23.94
N THR A 736 18.84 -17.35 -22.86
CA THR A 736 18.17 -18.66 -22.83
C THR A 736 16.78 -18.65 -22.22
N ALA A 737 16.37 -17.54 -21.59
CA ALA A 737 15.04 -17.40 -21.01
C ALA A 737 13.90 -17.70 -22.02
N ASN A 738 12.82 -18.30 -21.51
CA ASN A 738 11.61 -18.54 -22.29
C ASN A 738 10.91 -17.20 -22.61
N LYS A 739 10.82 -16.90 -23.91
CA LYS A 739 10.22 -15.67 -24.47
C LYS A 739 8.95 -15.96 -25.29
N ALA A 740 8.33 -17.12 -25.10
CA ALA A 740 7.17 -17.56 -25.88
C ALA A 740 5.98 -16.61 -25.73
N TYR A 741 5.81 -15.97 -24.58
CA TYR A 741 4.74 -15.01 -24.36
C TYR A 741 4.96 -13.71 -25.16
N PRO A 742 4.04 -13.27 -26.05
CA PRO A 742 4.29 -12.15 -26.97
C PRO A 742 4.63 -10.82 -26.29
N TYR A 743 4.13 -10.59 -25.07
CA TYR A 743 4.36 -9.36 -24.30
C TYR A 743 5.42 -9.55 -23.20
N TYR A 744 6.34 -10.52 -23.33
CA TYR A 744 7.33 -10.82 -22.31
C TYR A 744 8.13 -9.58 -21.88
N LYS A 745 8.47 -8.65 -22.80
CA LYS A 745 9.23 -7.43 -22.45
C LYS A 745 8.55 -6.56 -21.41
N LYS A 746 7.22 -6.56 -21.38
CA LYS A 746 6.42 -5.77 -20.44
C LYS A 746 6.36 -6.40 -19.06
N TYR A 747 6.14 -7.71 -18.98
CA TYR A 747 5.84 -8.40 -17.71
C TYR A 747 7.04 -9.16 -17.14
N TYR A 748 7.90 -9.68 -18.01
CA TYR A 748 9.05 -10.53 -17.68
C TYR A 748 10.39 -9.84 -17.91
N GLY A 749 10.42 -8.75 -18.67
CA GLY A 749 11.66 -8.11 -19.11
C GLY A 749 12.37 -8.99 -20.14
N ASN A 750 13.24 -9.89 -19.67
CA ASN A 750 14.06 -10.75 -20.52
C ASN A 750 13.47 -12.16 -20.75
N GLY A 751 12.32 -12.48 -20.14
CA GLY A 751 11.64 -13.78 -20.27
C GLY A 751 11.56 -14.53 -18.94
N ILE A 752 11.19 -15.79 -18.97
CA ILE A 752 11.13 -16.67 -17.78
C ILE A 752 12.42 -17.49 -17.71
N ILE A 753 13.03 -17.62 -16.52
CA ILE A 753 14.27 -18.37 -16.33
C ILE A 753 14.19 -19.80 -16.87
N ARG A 754 15.31 -20.24 -17.45
CA ARG A 754 15.56 -21.60 -17.94
C ARG A 754 16.97 -21.99 -17.49
N ALA A 755 17.08 -22.48 -16.26
CA ALA A 755 18.34 -22.57 -15.53
C ALA A 755 19.32 -23.55 -16.17
N PHE A 756 18.85 -24.70 -16.66
CA PHE A 756 19.70 -25.67 -17.33
C PHE A 756 20.12 -25.18 -18.72
N ASP A 757 19.23 -24.51 -19.46
CA ASP A 757 19.59 -23.90 -20.73
C ASP A 757 20.64 -22.79 -20.51
N ALA A 758 20.47 -21.94 -19.50
CA ALA A 758 21.47 -20.94 -19.10
C ALA A 758 22.80 -21.59 -18.71
N LEU A 759 22.78 -22.68 -17.94
CA LEU A 759 23.97 -23.44 -17.55
C LEU A 759 24.80 -23.90 -18.75
N ASN A 760 24.15 -24.24 -19.86
CA ASN A 760 24.81 -24.69 -21.09
C ASN A 760 25.16 -23.54 -22.06
N TYR A 761 24.88 -22.29 -21.69
CA TYR A 761 25.20 -21.12 -22.48
C TYR A 761 26.40 -20.37 -21.87
N ILE A 762 27.45 -20.21 -22.67
CA ILE A 762 28.60 -19.37 -22.34
C ILE A 762 28.96 -18.46 -23.51
N ASP A 763 28.90 -17.16 -23.27
CA ASP A 763 29.39 -16.14 -24.18
C ASP A 763 29.96 -14.96 -23.37
N LEU A 764 31.29 -14.90 -23.30
CA LEU A 764 32.03 -13.92 -22.52
C LEU A 764 32.49 -12.70 -23.34
N ASN A 765 32.10 -12.62 -24.61
CA ASN A 765 32.47 -11.53 -25.50
C ASN A 765 31.53 -10.32 -25.31
N ASP A 766 32.02 -9.13 -25.65
CA ASP A 766 31.24 -7.89 -25.72
C ASP A 766 30.43 -7.53 -24.45
N LEU A 767 30.94 -7.93 -23.28
CA LEU A 767 30.33 -7.56 -22.00
C LEU A 767 30.53 -6.05 -21.75
N ALA A 768 29.42 -5.34 -21.59
CA ALA A 768 29.41 -3.90 -21.31
C ALA A 768 28.94 -3.62 -19.88
N PRO A 769 29.56 -2.68 -19.16
CA PRO A 769 29.17 -2.39 -17.79
C PRO A 769 27.78 -1.74 -17.74
N SER A 770 26.96 -2.19 -16.80
CA SER A 770 25.69 -1.55 -16.47
C SER A 770 25.93 -0.20 -15.81
N ARG A 771 25.06 0.76 -16.10
CA ARG A 771 25.11 2.10 -15.53
C ARG A 771 25.07 2.01 -13.99
N GLU A 772 25.83 2.89 -13.35
CA GLU A 772 25.85 3.00 -11.90
C GLU A 772 24.44 3.22 -11.33
N ALA A 773 24.13 2.52 -10.24
CA ALA A 773 22.96 2.78 -9.43
C ALA A 773 23.09 4.19 -8.84
N ARG A 774 22.08 5.04 -9.07
CA ARG A 774 22.08 6.45 -8.65
C ARG A 774 20.68 6.85 -8.20
N VAL A 775 20.61 7.81 -7.29
CA VAL A 775 19.35 8.43 -6.83
C VAL A 775 19.21 9.83 -7.42
N PHE A 776 19.29 9.90 -8.76
CA PHE A 776 19.38 11.16 -9.47
C PHE A 776 18.36 11.24 -10.60
N PHE A 777 17.50 12.26 -10.57
CA PHE A 777 16.48 12.48 -11.58
C PHE A 777 16.93 13.57 -12.56
N PHE A 778 17.63 13.19 -13.63
CA PHE A 778 18.27 14.14 -14.55
C PHE A 778 17.32 15.19 -15.13
N GLY A 779 16.10 14.78 -15.49
CA GLY A 779 15.10 15.66 -16.08
C GLY A 779 14.60 16.78 -15.15
N ILE A 780 14.86 16.73 -13.83
CA ILE A 780 14.39 17.76 -12.89
C ILE A 780 15.24 19.03 -12.88
N ILE A 781 16.52 18.95 -13.29
CA ILE A 781 17.47 20.07 -13.15
C ILE A 781 16.95 21.38 -13.76
N PRO A 782 16.37 21.40 -14.97
CA PRO A 782 15.84 22.64 -15.56
C PRO A 782 14.71 23.28 -14.74
N PHE A 783 14.07 22.51 -13.87
CA PHE A 783 12.94 22.93 -13.03
C PHE A 783 13.33 23.22 -11.58
N ILE A 784 14.64 23.20 -11.27
CA ILE A 784 15.19 23.71 -10.02
C ILE A 784 15.56 25.18 -10.23
N GLY A 785 14.91 26.07 -9.49
CA GLY A 785 15.07 27.52 -9.58
C GLY A 785 16.48 28.01 -9.21
N THR A 786 16.99 29.01 -9.95
CA THR A 786 18.34 29.57 -9.78
C THR A 786 18.55 30.45 -8.54
N TRP A 787 17.49 30.94 -7.90
CA TRP A 787 17.58 31.93 -6.81
C TRP A 787 16.90 31.44 -5.53
N ILE A 788 17.68 30.85 -4.62
CA ILE A 788 17.27 30.64 -3.22
C ILE A 788 17.24 32.01 -2.55
N ARG A 789 16.10 32.73 -2.59
CA ARG A 789 15.92 33.96 -1.79
C ARG A 789 15.77 33.57 -0.31
N SER A 790 16.90 33.47 0.37
CA SER A 790 16.94 33.47 1.84
C SER A 790 16.29 34.75 2.36
N LYS A 791 15.20 34.63 3.12
CA LYS A 791 14.64 35.75 3.92
C LYS A 791 15.56 36.17 5.08
N GLU A 792 16.66 35.44 5.33
CA GLU A 792 17.68 35.80 6.31
C GLU A 792 18.83 36.57 5.65
N LYS A 793 19.11 37.77 6.17
CA LYS A 793 20.27 38.59 5.77
C LYS A 793 21.57 37.81 6.03
N GLY A 794 22.34 37.52 4.97
CA GLY A 794 23.76 37.15 5.08
C GLY A 794 24.21 35.76 4.58
N ARG A 795 23.40 35.01 3.82
CA ARG A 795 23.86 33.77 3.15
C ARG A 795 24.12 34.00 1.66
N ALA A 796 25.26 33.50 1.17
CA ALA A 796 25.67 33.62 -0.24
C ALA A 796 24.67 32.92 -1.18
N ALA A 797 24.40 33.54 -2.33
CA ALA A 797 23.55 32.95 -3.37
C ALA A 797 24.24 31.70 -3.96
N VAL A 798 23.70 30.52 -3.64
CA VAL A 798 24.14 29.26 -4.27
C VAL A 798 23.18 28.98 -5.42
N SER A 799 23.70 28.97 -6.65
CA SER A 799 22.95 28.44 -7.78
C SER A 799 22.83 26.93 -7.59
N ALA A 800 21.64 26.42 -7.25
CA ALA A 800 21.39 24.98 -7.13
C ALA A 800 21.78 24.22 -8.42
N GLN A 801 21.64 24.86 -9.58
CA GLN A 801 22.01 24.28 -10.89
C GLN A 801 23.50 23.95 -11.05
N GLN A 802 24.40 24.50 -10.22
CA GLN A 802 25.84 24.24 -10.29
C GLN A 802 26.35 23.31 -9.17
N ASP A 803 25.46 22.88 -8.26
CA ASP A 803 25.81 22.06 -7.12
C ASP A 803 25.29 20.63 -7.31
N SER A 804 26.16 19.74 -7.78
CA SER A 804 25.78 18.36 -8.10
C SER A 804 25.27 17.58 -6.89
N THR A 805 25.87 17.79 -5.70
CA THR A 805 25.46 17.11 -4.47
C THR A 805 24.08 17.58 -4.01
N LEU A 806 23.82 18.90 -4.07
CA LEU A 806 22.51 19.44 -3.73
C LEU A 806 21.43 18.95 -4.71
N ASN A 807 21.74 18.87 -6.01
CA ASN A 807 20.82 18.34 -7.01
C ASN A 807 20.50 16.85 -6.79
N GLU A 808 21.48 16.07 -6.33
CA GLU A 808 21.28 14.67 -5.95
C GLU A 808 20.37 14.56 -4.72
N MET A 809 20.56 15.40 -3.70
CA MET A 809 19.68 15.44 -2.52
C MET A 809 18.23 15.81 -2.88
N ILE A 810 18.05 16.84 -3.72
CA ILE A 810 16.74 17.25 -4.22
C ILE A 810 16.08 16.13 -5.04
N SER A 811 16.85 15.45 -5.88
CA SER A 811 16.36 14.32 -6.68
C SER A 811 15.88 13.19 -5.79
N LEU A 812 16.70 12.77 -4.82
CA LEU A 812 16.36 11.71 -3.90
C LEU A 812 15.10 12.04 -3.08
N GLU A 813 15.00 13.25 -2.53
CA GLU A 813 13.79 13.66 -1.80
C GLU A 813 12.56 13.57 -2.70
N LEU A 814 12.62 14.12 -3.91
CA LEU A 814 11.50 14.07 -4.84
C LEU A 814 11.09 12.62 -5.14
N MET A 815 12.06 11.75 -5.39
CA MET A 815 11.82 10.32 -5.61
C MET A 815 11.14 9.70 -4.39
N GLN A 816 11.61 9.96 -3.17
CA GLN A 816 11.00 9.45 -1.94
C GLN A 816 9.58 9.96 -1.73
N VAL A 817 9.31 11.25 -2.00
CA VAL A 817 7.97 11.84 -1.91
C VAL A 817 6.99 11.12 -2.84
N VAL A 818 7.42 10.74 -4.05
CA VAL A 818 6.59 9.97 -5.00
C VAL A 818 6.16 8.62 -4.42
N TYR A 819 7.03 7.95 -3.66
CA TYR A 819 6.71 6.66 -3.03
C TYR A 819 6.06 6.77 -1.64
N GLN A 820 6.06 7.96 -1.01
CA GLN A 820 5.45 8.19 0.31
C GLN A 820 4.04 8.78 0.25
N ASP A 821 3.75 9.58 -0.78
CA ASP A 821 2.45 10.23 -0.94
C ASP A 821 1.55 9.41 -1.87
N GLU A 822 0.48 8.87 -1.31
CA GLU A 822 -0.57 8.14 -2.05
C GLU A 822 -1.08 8.89 -3.30
N SER A 823 -1.12 10.22 -3.27
CA SER A 823 -1.57 11.02 -4.41
C SER A 823 -0.57 11.09 -5.56
N LEU A 824 0.66 10.61 -5.33
CA LEU A 824 1.79 10.64 -6.25
C LEU A 824 2.25 9.25 -6.71
N MET A 825 1.78 8.14 -6.13
CA MET A 825 2.31 6.80 -6.44
C MET A 825 2.10 6.38 -7.90
N ASP A 826 0.99 6.75 -8.54
CA ASP A 826 0.76 6.49 -9.97
C ASP A 826 1.87 7.09 -10.87
N TYR A 827 2.57 8.13 -10.39
CA TYR A 827 3.68 8.71 -11.15
C TYR A 827 4.92 7.80 -11.16
N ALA A 828 5.08 6.89 -10.20
CA ALA A 828 6.15 5.91 -10.20
C ALA A 828 6.08 4.95 -11.41
N GLU A 829 4.88 4.77 -11.98
CA GLU A 829 4.59 3.92 -13.14
C GLU A 829 4.91 4.58 -14.48
N VAL A 830 4.95 5.92 -14.52
CA VAL A 830 5.14 6.68 -15.77
C VAL A 830 6.43 7.49 -15.82
N ILE A 831 7.00 7.84 -14.65
CA ILE A 831 8.24 8.60 -14.60
C ILE A 831 9.42 7.65 -14.82
N GLU A 832 10.13 7.89 -15.91
CA GLU A 832 11.44 7.32 -16.18
C GLU A 832 12.51 8.17 -15.46
N PHE A 833 12.69 7.97 -14.15
CA PHE A 833 13.64 8.74 -13.32
C PHE A 833 15.06 8.71 -13.86
N GLU A 834 15.36 7.64 -14.59
CA GLU A 834 16.65 7.32 -15.13
C GLU A 834 16.91 7.92 -16.51
N ASP A 835 15.89 8.44 -17.19
CA ASP A 835 16.05 9.08 -18.50
C ASP A 835 16.64 10.48 -18.34
N ALA A 836 17.70 10.76 -19.11
CA ALA A 836 18.43 12.03 -19.05
C ALA A 836 17.53 13.26 -19.32
N ASP A 837 16.51 13.10 -20.18
CA ASP A 837 15.56 14.15 -20.54
C ASP A 837 14.28 14.14 -19.67
N GLY A 838 14.19 13.23 -18.69
CA GLY A 838 12.99 13.05 -17.87
C GLY A 838 11.81 12.40 -18.61
N GLY A 839 12.09 11.82 -19.79
CA GLY A 839 11.11 11.18 -20.67
C GLY A 839 10.08 12.14 -21.28
N ALA A 840 9.17 11.58 -22.08
CA ALA A 840 8.05 12.33 -22.67
C ALA A 840 7.15 13.01 -21.60
N PHE A 841 7.12 12.46 -20.38
CA PHE A 841 6.33 12.97 -19.27
C PHE A 841 6.69 14.42 -18.88
N LEU A 842 7.98 14.74 -18.70
CA LEU A 842 8.39 16.10 -18.32
C LEU A 842 8.27 17.12 -19.46
N GLN A 843 8.18 16.66 -20.71
CA GLN A 843 7.96 17.50 -21.88
C GLN A 843 6.50 17.99 -21.96
N ASP A 844 5.53 17.22 -21.45
CA ASP A 844 4.14 17.65 -21.31
C ASP A 844 4.01 18.69 -20.19
N LYS A 845 3.77 19.95 -20.58
CA LYS A 845 3.61 21.08 -19.65
C LYS A 845 2.49 20.85 -18.64
N ALA A 846 1.34 20.33 -19.07
CA ALA A 846 0.17 20.16 -18.21
C ALA A 846 0.40 19.01 -17.20
N ALA A 847 0.96 17.89 -17.66
CA ALA A 847 1.30 16.77 -16.79
C ALA A 847 2.36 17.17 -15.74
N ARG A 848 3.40 17.90 -16.16
CA ARG A 848 4.45 18.42 -15.29
C ARG A 848 3.92 19.41 -14.25
N GLU A 849 3.10 20.39 -14.65
CA GLU A 849 2.52 21.36 -13.72
C GLU A 849 1.65 20.67 -12.66
N LYS A 850 0.82 19.70 -13.09
CA LYS A 850 0.00 18.91 -12.17
C LYS A 850 0.86 18.14 -11.17
N PHE A 851 1.94 17.52 -11.63
CA PHE A 851 2.88 16.78 -10.80
C PHE A 851 3.58 17.68 -9.76
N PHE A 852 4.17 18.80 -10.18
CA PHE A 852 4.85 19.70 -9.25
C PHE A 852 3.90 20.38 -8.27
N ASN A 853 2.66 20.67 -8.68
CA ASN A 853 1.65 21.20 -7.76
C ASN A 853 1.28 20.16 -6.68
N LYS A 854 1.20 18.87 -7.03
CA LYS A 854 1.01 17.80 -6.06
C LYS A 854 2.20 17.66 -5.11
N ILE A 855 3.44 17.68 -5.62
CA ILE A 855 4.65 17.70 -4.79
C ILE A 855 4.61 18.88 -3.80
N LYS A 856 4.27 20.08 -4.28
CA LYS A 856 4.19 21.27 -3.43
C LYS A 856 3.12 21.20 -2.35
N ALA A 857 2.03 20.50 -2.63
CA ALA A 857 0.95 20.25 -1.67
C ALA A 857 1.23 19.10 -0.69
N SER A 858 2.23 18.25 -0.98
CA SER A 858 2.53 17.07 -0.19
C SER A 858 3.04 17.43 1.22
N PRO A 859 2.55 16.76 2.27
CA PRO A 859 3.10 16.90 3.62
C PRO A 859 4.44 16.17 3.80
N TYR A 860 4.83 15.31 2.84
CA TYR A 860 6.11 14.59 2.84
C TYR A 860 7.24 15.37 2.16
N ALA A 861 6.90 16.41 1.38
CA ALA A 861 7.87 17.31 0.79
C ALA A 861 8.32 18.37 1.81
N SER A 862 9.64 18.58 1.90
CA SER A 862 10.26 19.62 2.71
C SER A 862 9.90 21.01 2.22
N GLU A 863 9.99 22.00 3.10
CA GLU A 863 9.80 23.40 2.70
C GLU A 863 10.92 23.85 1.74
N PHE A 864 12.13 23.29 1.89
CA PHE A 864 13.21 23.52 0.93
C PHE A 864 12.83 23.05 -0.49
N LEU A 865 12.41 21.80 -0.68
CA LEU A 865 12.00 21.27 -1.99
C LEU A 865 10.89 22.10 -2.63
N LYS A 866 9.87 22.44 -1.84
CA LYS A 866 8.76 23.30 -2.29
C LYS A 866 9.23 24.66 -2.79
N SER A 867 10.24 25.23 -2.13
CA SER A 867 10.78 26.56 -2.45
C SER A 867 11.62 26.59 -3.73
N VAL A 868 12.28 25.48 -4.08
CA VAL A 868 13.19 25.41 -5.24
C VAL A 868 12.52 24.90 -6.51
N LEU A 869 11.42 24.16 -6.42
CA LEU A 869 10.69 23.66 -7.59
C LEU A 869 9.94 24.78 -8.34
N VAL A 870 10.24 24.93 -9.63
CA VAL A 870 9.55 25.87 -10.53
C VAL A 870 8.83 25.13 -11.66
N THR A 871 7.68 25.66 -12.10
CA THR A 871 6.82 25.03 -13.14
C THR A 871 7.26 25.34 -14.57
N ASP A 872 7.90 26.50 -14.75
CA ASP A 872 8.51 26.94 -16.00
C ASP A 872 10.03 26.83 -15.85
N ALA A 873 10.68 26.15 -16.81
CA ALA A 873 12.14 26.20 -16.90
C ALA A 873 12.53 27.67 -17.13
N PRO A 874 13.51 28.23 -16.39
CA PRO A 874 13.91 29.61 -16.58
C PRO A 874 14.31 29.79 -18.05
N GLU A 875 13.67 30.72 -18.75
CA GLU A 875 14.04 31.07 -20.12
C GLU A 875 15.54 31.38 -20.13
N LYS A 876 16.35 30.48 -20.72
CA LYS A 876 17.68 30.87 -21.15
C LYS A 876 17.45 32.00 -22.14
N ARG A 877 17.80 33.22 -21.73
CA ARG A 877 18.14 34.31 -22.64
C ARG A 877 19.23 33.80 -23.60
N ILE A 878 18.82 33.17 -24.69
CA ILE A 878 19.59 33.08 -25.93
C ILE A 878 19.48 34.47 -26.58
N ARG A 879 19.98 35.49 -25.90
CA ARG A 879 20.29 36.80 -26.48
C ARG A 879 21.54 37.31 -25.78
N ALA A 880 22.68 36.75 -26.18
CA ALA A 880 23.95 37.41 -26.04
C ALA A 880 24.85 37.09 -27.25
N LYS A 881 24.90 38.09 -28.15
CA LYS A 881 26.02 38.43 -29.04
C LYS A 881 26.19 37.63 -30.34
N ALA A 882 25.23 37.73 -31.24
CA ALA A 882 25.58 37.99 -32.64
C ALA A 882 25.79 39.51 -32.79
N LYS A 883 27.03 39.98 -32.61
CA LYS A 883 27.42 41.33 -33.05
C LYS A 883 27.27 41.38 -34.57
N PRO A 884 26.61 42.39 -35.17
CA PRO A 884 26.71 42.60 -36.60
C PRO A 884 28.16 43.02 -36.91
N LYS A 885 28.89 42.19 -37.66
CA LYS A 885 30.17 42.60 -38.26
C LYS A 885 29.86 43.68 -39.30
N SER A 886 30.15 44.94 -38.96
CA SER A 886 30.18 46.01 -39.94
C SER A 886 31.52 46.02 -40.68
N LYS A 887 31.41 46.09 -42.01
CA LYS A 887 32.37 46.63 -42.99
C LYS A 887 33.60 45.78 -43.35
N THR A 888 33.54 45.25 -44.57
CA THR A 888 34.62 45.45 -45.54
C THR A 888 33.99 45.88 -46.87
N LYS A 889 34.29 47.12 -47.29
CA LYS A 889 34.09 47.60 -48.65
C LYS A 889 35.06 46.82 -49.55
N ALA A 890 34.56 46.23 -50.63
CA ALA A 890 35.38 45.89 -51.79
C ALA A 890 34.59 46.24 -53.05
N ALA A 891 35.14 47.19 -53.80
CA ALA A 891 34.63 47.67 -55.06
C ALA A 891 34.73 46.58 -56.13
N ILE A 892 33.66 46.35 -56.88
CA ILE A 892 33.73 45.65 -58.16
C ILE A 892 33.36 46.65 -59.25
N LYS A 893 34.41 47.07 -59.96
CA LYS A 893 34.39 47.82 -61.20
C LYS A 893 34.74 46.82 -62.31
N LYS A 894 33.79 46.50 -63.20
CA LYS A 894 33.96 46.08 -64.61
C LYS A 894 32.58 45.65 -65.13
N LYS A 895 31.93 46.49 -65.92
CA LYS A 895 32.02 46.64 -67.39
C LYS A 895 31.07 45.68 -68.12
N ARG A 896 30.07 46.31 -68.75
CA ARG A 896 29.33 45.98 -70.00
C ARG A 896 29.81 44.74 -70.77
N GLY A 897 28.83 44.00 -71.30
CA GLY A 897 28.97 43.16 -72.48
C GLY A 897 27.86 42.11 -72.55
N ASP A 898 26.82 42.46 -73.31
CA ASP A 898 25.81 41.62 -73.99
C ASP A 898 24.83 40.76 -73.20
#